data_AF-A0A1H4QXA5-F1
#
_entry.id   AF-A0A1H4QXA5-F1
#
_cell.length_a   1.000
_cell.length_b   1.000
_cell.length_c   1.000
_cell.angle_alpha   90.00
_cell.angle_beta   90.00
_cell.angle_gamma   90.00
#
_symmetry.space_group_name_H-M   'P 1'
#
loop_
_entity.id
_entity.type
_entity.pdbx_description
1 polymer ?
#
loop_
_entity_poly.entity_id
_entity_poly.type
_entity_poly.pdbx_seq_one_letter_code
_entity_poly.pdbx_strand_id
1 'polypeptide(L)'
;MSSTATTPYADAYAPHRATLDTIRSRDWGLLIDNEQRPAASGATFTTYDPATELPLAQVADGGAADVEAAVESGRRGFEIWRRYSPQGRASALRELAGHIRAHSDELGLLDALDGGSSVTSMRKDALWAADHLEMFADWALMIKGETYPGAGTGLHYSRPEPYGVVGRIIPFNHPVFFGAGKLGAPLMAGNAVILKPPPQAPLSAIRLGELIAEVLPPGVVNIVNGASPAPGVAIAAHPEIERIAFIGSERTGRDIQRVAAGAGVKHVSLELGGKNAMVVLGDADIEAAARGAVFGMNFTATQGESCGSNSRLLVHRSIADQVLARVVELVEEIEVGVPVSESTQMGALVSREHYERVTGYIGIGREEGALVATGGGRPAHLPKGLFVRPTVFSGVTPGMRIAQEEIFGPVLSVLTFDTDDEAVEIANGVRYGLTASVWTQDVDRAHRFVEDLQAGYVWINDSSRHFPGLPFGGVKASGLGKEESLEEILSFTQSKTVSIPRRGRSDFPDVRLLSTIQSSTGGNMMVIPREGGHLFRLYVDLGEVSADDARKVRATPVDTVIAKAATILHPYVLDVKKVAWFSVYEVGHRLAEQFDDVPADETGVRMPRVFILGDACHTHSAKGGQGMNVSLQDGFNLGWKLAHVLDGRASETLLTTYSAERKAIAKNLIDFDKAWSSMMARKAGEFADAAELPEYFKSTEEFRTGFRTRYEPSLIVGPPTYQDCAKGFPVGQRFASARVRRVADTNPVHLGHHATADGRWRIYVFADRPAPGEASALTDLAQWLTSSPDAPLAKLPEGVRPDDWFDLKVTYQQDHHAVELSDVPEVFRPRVGPYGLVDRERVHAVIPEDDIFAARGISRDGAVIVVRPDQYVAHVLPLTATGELAEFFARLTG
;
A
#
# COMPACT_ATOMS: atom_id res chain seq x y z
N MET A 1 -44.83 45.97 7.01
CA MET A 1 -45.70 45.36 8.03
C MET A 1 -47.16 45.55 7.64
N SER A 2 -47.94 44.46 7.64
CA SER A 2 -49.40 44.30 7.48
C SER A 2 -49.66 43.23 6.40
N SER A 3 -50.39 42.13 6.59
CA SER A 3 -51.11 41.53 7.71
C SER A 3 -51.49 40.10 7.26
N THR A 4 -51.55 39.14 8.20
CA THR A 4 -51.93 37.72 8.07
C THR A 4 -51.00 36.82 7.25
N ALA A 5 -49.80 36.55 7.78
CA ALA A 5 -49.18 35.24 7.58
C ALA A 5 -50.00 34.23 8.39
N THR A 6 -50.54 33.21 7.73
CA THR A 6 -51.26 32.10 8.35
C THR A 6 -50.42 31.50 9.50
N THR A 7 -51.06 31.28 10.66
CA THR A 7 -50.46 30.79 11.92
C THR A 7 -49.35 29.73 11.77
N PRO A 8 -49.49 28.66 10.94
CA PRO A 8 -48.45 27.62 10.82
C PRO A 8 -47.09 28.11 10.29
N TYR A 9 -47.04 29.18 9.49
CA TYR A 9 -45.76 29.69 8.97
C TYR A 9 -45.05 30.55 10.01
N ALA A 10 -45.78 31.45 10.66
CA ALA A 10 -45.18 32.34 11.64
C ALA A 10 -44.54 31.54 12.79
N ASP A 11 -45.22 30.50 13.26
CA ASP A 11 -44.74 29.64 14.35
C ASP A 11 -43.52 28.81 13.93
N ALA A 12 -43.55 28.20 12.74
CA ALA A 12 -42.44 27.37 12.25
C ALA A 12 -41.15 28.16 12.00
N TYR A 13 -41.25 29.40 11.50
CA TYR A 13 -40.05 30.23 11.22
C TYR A 13 -39.60 31.08 12.41
N ALA A 14 -40.40 31.23 13.48
CA ALA A 14 -40.04 32.05 14.63
C ALA A 14 -38.70 31.65 15.28
N PRO A 15 -38.39 30.34 15.49
CA PRO A 15 -37.11 29.91 16.04
C PRO A 15 -35.89 30.24 15.15
N HIS A 16 -36.11 30.37 13.84
CA HIS A 16 -35.04 30.52 12.84
C HIS A 16 -34.85 31.97 12.34
N ARG A 17 -35.50 32.95 12.98
CA ARG A 17 -35.45 34.36 12.55
C ARG A 17 -34.02 34.90 12.47
N ALA A 18 -33.20 34.64 13.48
CA ALA A 18 -31.81 35.09 13.49
C ALA A 18 -31.01 34.48 12.33
N THR A 19 -31.17 33.18 12.08
CA THR A 19 -30.53 32.49 10.96
C THR A 19 -30.97 33.06 9.61
N LEU A 20 -32.27 33.33 9.42
CA LEU A 20 -32.78 33.97 8.21
C LEU A 20 -32.20 35.36 7.99
N ASP A 21 -32.06 36.16 9.06
CA ASP A 21 -31.44 37.48 8.97
C ASP A 21 -29.96 37.36 8.57
N THR A 22 -29.23 36.39 9.14
CA THR A 22 -27.85 36.07 8.73
C THR A 22 -27.77 35.66 7.26
N ILE A 23 -28.62 34.73 6.80
CA ILE A 23 -28.66 34.27 5.40
C ILE A 23 -28.88 35.45 4.45
N ARG A 24 -29.80 36.36 4.80
CA ARG A 24 -30.15 37.54 3.98
C ARG A 24 -29.06 38.61 3.95
N SER A 25 -28.32 38.77 5.04
CA SER A 25 -27.26 39.78 5.17
C SER A 25 -25.90 39.32 4.64
N ARG A 26 -25.74 38.01 4.44
CA ARG A 26 -24.49 37.39 4.03
C ARG A 26 -24.34 37.41 2.51
N ASP A 27 -23.10 37.63 2.06
CA ASP A 27 -22.73 37.45 0.67
C ASP A 27 -22.51 35.96 0.37
N TRP A 28 -23.21 35.45 -0.64
CA TRP A 28 -23.11 34.05 -1.09
C TRP A 28 -22.30 33.99 -2.40
N GLY A 29 -20.99 33.82 -2.25
CA GLY A 29 -20.02 33.85 -3.33
C GLY A 29 -19.76 32.50 -4.00
N LEU A 30 -18.83 32.53 -4.96
CA LEU A 30 -18.14 31.37 -5.51
C LEU A 30 -16.99 31.01 -4.56
N LEU A 31 -16.62 29.72 -4.48
CA LEU A 31 -15.41 29.29 -3.80
C LEU A 31 -14.32 29.03 -4.83
N ILE A 32 -13.28 29.85 -4.88
CA ILE A 32 -12.13 29.63 -5.74
C ILE A 32 -10.87 29.89 -4.93
N ASP A 33 -9.94 28.93 -4.93
CA ASP A 33 -8.67 29.04 -4.19
C ASP A 33 -8.86 29.19 -2.65
N ASN A 34 -9.87 28.51 -2.09
CA ASN A 34 -10.34 28.63 -0.69
C ASN A 34 -10.85 30.02 -0.29
N GLU A 35 -11.13 30.89 -1.25
CA GLU A 35 -11.68 32.23 -1.00
C GLU A 35 -13.10 32.36 -1.55
N GLN A 36 -13.98 32.98 -0.77
CA GLN A 36 -15.30 33.41 -1.23
C GLN A 36 -15.14 34.66 -2.10
N ARG A 37 -15.64 34.59 -3.35
CA ARG A 37 -15.49 35.67 -4.34
C ARG A 37 -16.82 35.96 -5.06
N PRO A 38 -17.09 37.21 -5.45
CA PRO A 38 -18.18 37.50 -6.37
C PRO A 38 -17.91 36.88 -7.75
N ALA A 39 -18.95 36.73 -8.57
CA ALA A 39 -18.75 36.38 -9.98
C ALA A 39 -17.94 37.46 -10.69
N ALA A 40 -17.10 37.08 -11.66
CA ALA A 40 -16.25 38.01 -12.42
C ALA A 40 -17.06 39.09 -13.15
N SER A 41 -18.31 38.79 -13.51
CA SER A 41 -19.27 39.72 -14.12
C SER A 41 -19.93 40.68 -13.10
N GLY A 42 -19.84 40.39 -11.81
CA GLY A 42 -20.63 41.02 -10.75
C GLY A 42 -22.11 40.58 -10.72
N ALA A 43 -22.52 39.65 -11.58
CA ALA A 43 -23.91 39.19 -11.65
C ALA A 43 -24.29 38.34 -10.43
N THR A 44 -25.55 38.45 -10.02
CA THR A 44 -26.15 37.64 -8.96
C THR A 44 -27.54 37.15 -9.38
N PHE A 45 -28.00 36.09 -8.74
CA PHE A 45 -29.38 35.60 -8.84
C PHE A 45 -29.99 35.41 -7.45
N THR A 46 -31.32 35.41 -7.40
CA THR A 46 -32.07 35.29 -6.14
C THR A 46 -32.49 33.84 -5.91
N THR A 47 -32.22 33.31 -4.71
CA THR A 47 -32.84 32.06 -4.24
C THR A 47 -34.13 32.37 -3.50
N TYR A 48 -35.05 31.40 -3.50
CA TYR A 48 -36.38 31.57 -2.92
C TYR A 48 -36.67 30.44 -1.96
N ASP A 49 -37.41 30.75 -0.91
CA ASP A 49 -37.99 29.76 -0.02
C ASP A 49 -39.24 29.17 -0.70
N PRO A 50 -39.28 27.87 -1.05
CA PRO A 50 -40.40 27.28 -1.76
C PRO A 50 -41.67 27.16 -0.90
N ALA A 51 -41.55 27.17 0.43
CA ALA A 51 -42.69 27.11 1.33
C ALA A 51 -43.35 28.48 1.51
N THR A 52 -42.59 29.58 1.51
CA THR A 52 -43.13 30.93 1.68
C THR A 52 -43.22 31.74 0.38
N GLU A 53 -42.54 31.29 -0.67
CA GLU A 53 -42.34 31.97 -1.96
C GLU A 53 -41.62 33.33 -1.83
N LEU A 54 -40.91 33.54 -0.72
CA LEU A 54 -40.19 34.79 -0.45
C LEU A 54 -38.71 34.66 -0.84
N PRO A 55 -38.05 35.76 -1.26
CA PRO A 55 -36.60 35.80 -1.46
C PRO A 55 -35.82 35.39 -0.20
N LEU A 56 -34.80 34.56 -0.37
CA LEU A 56 -33.88 34.11 0.69
C LEU A 56 -32.55 34.85 0.63
N ALA A 57 -31.82 34.76 -0.49
CA ALA A 57 -30.48 35.33 -0.61
C ALA A 57 -30.15 35.74 -2.06
N GLN A 58 -29.17 36.64 -2.21
CA GLN A 58 -28.48 36.90 -3.48
C GLN A 58 -27.23 36.02 -3.56
N VAL A 59 -27.08 35.27 -4.65
CA VAL A 59 -25.98 34.35 -4.89
C VAL A 59 -25.23 34.77 -6.14
N ALA A 60 -23.91 34.68 -6.13
CA ALA A 60 -23.06 34.96 -7.30
C ALA A 60 -23.48 34.08 -8.50
N ASP A 61 -23.73 34.72 -9.65
CA ASP A 61 -24.06 34.06 -10.91
C ASP A 61 -22.79 33.89 -11.76
N GLY A 62 -22.07 32.80 -11.50
CA GLY A 62 -20.83 32.48 -12.19
C GLY A 62 -21.04 32.24 -13.69
N GLY A 63 -20.01 32.50 -14.47
CA GLY A 63 -19.96 32.25 -15.91
C GLY A 63 -18.71 31.50 -16.35
N ALA A 64 -18.45 31.52 -17.66
CA ALA A 64 -17.29 30.84 -18.24
C ALA A 64 -15.95 31.38 -17.70
N ALA A 65 -15.84 32.69 -17.43
CA ALA A 65 -14.63 33.29 -16.86
C ALA A 65 -14.35 32.79 -15.42
N ASP A 66 -15.39 32.53 -14.64
CA ASP A 66 -15.25 31.98 -13.29
C ASP A 66 -14.85 30.50 -13.33
N VAL A 67 -15.38 29.74 -14.29
CA VAL A 67 -14.95 28.35 -14.53
C VAL A 67 -13.48 28.30 -14.95
N GLU A 68 -13.02 29.19 -15.82
CA GLU A 68 -11.60 29.31 -16.19
C GLU A 68 -10.73 29.58 -14.95
N ALA A 69 -11.12 30.54 -14.11
CA ALA A 69 -10.42 30.83 -12.86
C ALA A 69 -10.40 29.64 -11.89
N ALA A 70 -11.50 28.88 -11.82
CA ALA A 70 -11.60 27.66 -11.03
C ALA A 70 -10.73 26.52 -11.58
N VAL A 71 -10.58 26.40 -12.91
CA VAL A 71 -9.66 25.44 -13.52
C VAL A 71 -8.20 25.79 -13.20
N GLU A 72 -7.83 27.06 -13.33
CA GLU A 72 -6.47 27.49 -13.03
C GLU A 72 -6.12 27.29 -11.54
N SER A 73 -7.05 27.58 -10.63
CA SER A 73 -6.89 27.20 -9.20
C SER A 73 -6.84 25.68 -9.01
N GLY A 74 -7.72 24.94 -9.68
CA GLY A 74 -7.76 23.47 -9.71
C GLY A 74 -6.44 22.82 -10.10
N ARG A 75 -5.76 23.36 -11.11
CA ARG A 75 -4.45 22.85 -11.57
C ARG A 75 -3.38 23.02 -10.51
N ARG A 76 -3.34 24.16 -9.82
CA ARG A 76 -2.42 24.39 -8.70
C ARG A 76 -2.74 23.48 -7.52
N GLY A 77 -4.03 23.36 -7.16
CA GLY A 77 -4.50 22.46 -6.11
C GLY A 77 -4.17 21.00 -6.40
N PHE A 78 -4.33 20.55 -7.65
CA PHE A 78 -4.00 19.21 -8.10
C PHE A 78 -2.52 18.87 -7.88
N GLU A 79 -1.59 19.78 -8.20
CA GLU A 79 -0.15 19.55 -8.01
C GLU A 79 0.26 19.35 -6.54
N ILE A 80 -0.51 19.93 -5.61
CA ILE A 80 -0.36 19.70 -4.17
C ILE A 80 -1.01 18.36 -3.79
N TRP A 81 -2.28 18.18 -4.17
CA TRP A 81 -3.11 17.06 -3.75
C TRP A 81 -2.61 15.71 -4.24
N ARG A 82 -2.12 15.63 -5.48
CA ARG A 82 -1.56 14.40 -6.06
C ARG A 82 -0.32 13.88 -5.33
N ARG A 83 0.34 14.72 -4.53
CA ARG A 83 1.53 14.36 -3.73
C ARG A 83 1.18 13.78 -2.37
N TYR A 84 -0.06 13.98 -1.89
CA TYR A 84 -0.52 13.34 -0.67
C TYR A 84 -0.51 11.82 -0.86
N SER A 85 -0.06 11.09 0.15
CA SER A 85 -0.24 9.63 0.17
C SER A 85 -1.73 9.30 0.19
N PRO A 86 -2.15 8.10 -0.27
CA PRO A 86 -3.54 7.68 -0.14
C PRO A 86 -4.07 7.82 1.30
N GLN A 87 -3.27 7.44 2.30
CA GLN A 87 -3.65 7.62 3.71
C GLN A 87 -3.76 9.10 4.11
N GLY A 88 -2.91 9.99 3.58
CA GLY A 88 -3.01 11.43 3.82
C GLY A 88 -4.31 12.00 3.26
N ARG A 89 -4.70 11.59 2.04
CA ARG A 89 -6.00 11.98 1.46
C ARG A 89 -7.17 11.43 2.28
N ALA A 90 -7.09 10.17 2.70
CA ALA A 90 -8.09 9.55 3.55
C ALA A 90 -8.25 10.28 4.90
N SER A 91 -7.15 10.71 5.52
CA SER A 91 -7.18 11.49 6.76
C SER A 91 -7.92 12.81 6.58
N ALA A 92 -7.63 13.54 5.51
CA ALA A 92 -8.29 14.82 5.21
C ALA A 92 -9.79 14.64 4.91
N LEU A 93 -10.19 13.55 4.23
CA LEU A 93 -11.61 13.25 4.01
C LEU A 93 -12.34 12.92 5.32
N ARG A 94 -11.71 12.21 6.26
CA ARG A 94 -12.28 11.96 7.60
C ARG A 94 -12.38 13.23 8.43
N GLU A 95 -11.40 14.12 8.32
CA GLU A 95 -11.44 15.43 8.97
C GLU A 95 -12.61 16.28 8.43
N LEU A 96 -12.75 16.36 7.11
CA LEU A 96 -13.89 17.03 6.47
C LEU A 96 -15.24 16.40 6.89
N ALA A 97 -15.33 15.07 6.97
CA ALA A 97 -16.50 14.38 7.48
C ALA A 97 -16.84 14.80 8.92
N GLY A 98 -15.83 14.98 9.78
CA GLY A 98 -15.98 15.52 11.12
C GLY A 98 -16.57 16.94 11.13
N HIS A 99 -16.07 17.83 10.27
CA HIS A 99 -16.61 19.20 10.13
C HIS A 99 -18.06 19.18 9.65
N ILE A 100 -18.41 18.34 8.67
CA ILE A 100 -19.78 18.22 8.16
C ILE A 100 -20.73 17.73 9.25
N ARG A 101 -20.35 16.70 10.03
CA ARG A 101 -21.19 16.21 11.14
C ARG A 101 -21.43 17.29 12.19
N ALA A 102 -20.40 18.03 12.56
CA ALA A 102 -20.49 19.13 13.52
C ALA A 102 -21.42 20.26 13.06
N HIS A 103 -21.61 20.43 11.76
CA HIS A 103 -22.45 21.46 11.15
C HIS A 103 -23.72 20.89 10.48
N SER A 104 -24.09 19.64 10.76
CA SER A 104 -25.22 18.96 10.11
C SER A 104 -26.56 19.68 10.30
N ASP A 105 -26.79 20.27 11.48
CA ASP A 105 -27.97 21.10 11.77
C ASP A 105 -28.03 22.37 10.89
N GLU A 106 -26.88 23.04 10.72
CA GLU A 106 -26.79 24.25 9.89
C GLU A 106 -27.02 23.91 8.42
N LEU A 107 -26.31 22.91 7.90
CA LEU A 107 -26.37 22.51 6.50
C LEU A 107 -27.76 21.99 6.13
N GLY A 108 -28.35 21.15 6.98
CA GLY A 108 -29.70 20.63 6.77
C GLY A 108 -30.78 21.72 6.82
N LEU A 109 -30.61 22.73 7.68
CA LEU A 109 -31.52 23.88 7.71
C LEU A 109 -31.43 24.73 6.44
N LEU A 110 -30.22 24.92 5.88
CA LEU A 110 -30.05 25.63 4.61
C LEU A 110 -30.81 24.93 3.47
N ASP A 111 -30.62 23.61 3.33
CA ASP A 111 -31.31 22.81 2.31
C ASP A 111 -32.83 22.76 2.52
N ALA A 112 -33.30 22.75 3.76
CA ALA A 112 -34.74 22.83 4.05
C ALA A 112 -35.33 24.17 3.63
N LEU A 113 -34.55 25.26 3.76
CA LEU A 113 -34.98 26.61 3.43
C LEU A 113 -35.05 26.87 1.93
N ASP A 114 -34.01 26.54 1.14
CA ASP A 114 -33.97 26.81 -0.30
C ASP A 114 -34.39 25.62 -1.17
N GLY A 115 -34.28 24.39 -0.66
CA GLY A 115 -34.69 23.16 -1.34
C GLY A 115 -36.13 22.70 -1.01
N GLY A 116 -36.63 23.03 0.17
CA GLY A 116 -38.03 22.77 0.55
C GLY A 116 -38.32 21.40 1.16
N SER A 117 -37.32 20.52 1.29
CA SER A 117 -37.44 19.23 2.01
C SER A 117 -37.43 19.40 3.52
N SER A 118 -37.99 18.43 4.24
CA SER A 118 -38.06 18.52 5.71
C SER A 118 -36.66 18.63 6.32
N VAL A 119 -36.50 19.52 7.31
CA VAL A 119 -35.22 19.73 8.00
C VAL A 119 -34.67 18.45 8.63
N THR A 120 -35.56 17.58 9.12
CA THR A 120 -35.20 16.26 9.66
C THR A 120 -34.59 15.34 8.59
N SER A 121 -35.05 15.42 7.34
CA SER A 121 -34.46 14.67 6.23
C SER A 121 -33.12 15.28 5.81
N MET A 122 -33.06 16.59 5.63
CA MET A 122 -31.84 17.28 5.17
C MET A 122 -30.70 17.25 6.19
N ARG A 123 -30.99 17.18 7.50
CA ARG A 123 -29.96 16.88 8.51
C ARG A 123 -29.36 15.49 8.33
N LYS A 124 -30.17 14.49 8.00
CA LYS A 124 -29.69 13.12 7.72
C LYS A 124 -28.83 13.10 6.46
N ASP A 125 -29.19 13.87 5.44
CA ASP A 125 -28.37 14.02 4.23
C ASP A 125 -26.95 14.48 4.55
N ALA A 126 -26.78 15.49 5.43
CA ALA A 126 -25.46 15.94 5.86
C ALA A 126 -24.66 14.84 6.58
N LEU A 127 -25.33 14.07 7.46
CA LEU A 127 -24.70 12.93 8.14
C LEU A 127 -24.31 11.82 7.16
N TRP A 128 -25.19 11.48 6.21
CA TRP A 128 -24.90 10.52 5.16
C TRP A 128 -23.77 10.95 4.24
N ALA A 129 -23.64 12.26 3.98
CA ALA A 129 -22.52 12.80 3.21
C ALA A 129 -21.18 12.57 3.93
N ALA A 130 -21.15 12.80 5.25
CA ALA A 130 -19.98 12.52 6.07
C ALA A 130 -19.64 11.01 6.06
N ASP A 131 -20.64 10.14 6.22
CA ASP A 131 -20.45 8.69 6.17
C ASP A 131 -19.91 8.22 4.80
N HIS A 132 -20.36 8.83 3.70
CA HIS A 132 -19.83 8.56 2.36
C HIS A 132 -18.36 8.96 2.22
N LEU A 133 -17.95 10.11 2.75
CA LEU A 133 -16.55 10.53 2.72
C LEU A 133 -15.65 9.54 3.46
N GLU A 134 -16.10 9.03 4.61
CA GLU A 134 -15.37 8.02 5.36
C GLU A 134 -15.32 6.67 4.65
N MET A 135 -16.43 6.25 4.05
CA MET A 135 -16.48 5.04 3.22
C MET A 135 -15.44 5.09 2.09
N PHE A 136 -15.35 6.21 1.35
CA PHE A 136 -14.32 6.35 0.33
C PHE A 136 -12.90 6.40 0.92
N ALA A 137 -12.73 7.02 2.09
CA ALA A 137 -11.45 7.04 2.81
C ALA A 137 -11.00 5.63 3.26
N ASP A 138 -11.92 4.71 3.53
CA ASP A 138 -11.62 3.32 3.89
C ASP A 138 -11.08 2.51 2.70
N TRP A 139 -11.42 2.90 1.46
CA TRP A 139 -10.88 2.28 0.24
C TRP A 139 -9.58 2.89 -0.27
N ALA A 140 -8.92 3.77 0.48
CA ALA A 140 -7.69 4.44 0.05
C ALA A 140 -6.60 3.48 -0.48
N LEU A 141 -6.48 2.28 0.11
CA LEU A 141 -5.51 1.26 -0.28
C LEU A 141 -5.98 0.32 -1.41
N MET A 142 -7.25 0.45 -1.83
CA MET A 142 -7.83 -0.33 -2.92
C MET A 142 -7.54 0.28 -4.29
N ILE A 143 -7.03 1.52 -4.34
CA ILE A 143 -6.60 2.20 -5.57
C ILE A 143 -5.23 1.66 -5.99
N LYS A 144 -5.22 0.49 -6.63
CA LYS A 144 -4.01 -0.20 -7.07
C LYS A 144 -4.12 -0.60 -8.54
N GLY A 145 -2.97 -0.70 -9.19
CA GLY A 145 -2.88 -1.30 -10.52
C GLY A 145 -2.66 -2.81 -10.45
N GLU A 146 -2.38 -3.41 -11.59
CA GLU A 146 -2.15 -4.84 -11.76
C GLU A 146 -0.75 -5.10 -12.29
N THR A 147 -0.20 -6.28 -11.99
CA THR A 147 1.02 -6.79 -12.62
C THR A 147 0.66 -7.82 -13.68
N TYR A 148 1.21 -7.67 -14.88
CA TYR A 148 0.93 -8.55 -16.00
C TYR A 148 2.13 -9.48 -16.26
N PRO A 149 1.94 -10.81 -16.24
CA PRO A 149 3.03 -11.75 -16.47
C PRO A 149 3.47 -11.71 -17.94
N GLY A 150 4.67 -11.23 -18.22
CA GLY A 150 5.32 -11.32 -19.52
C GLY A 150 6.46 -12.33 -19.47
N ALA A 151 6.26 -13.53 -20.03
CA ALA A 151 7.22 -14.64 -20.00
C ALA A 151 8.67 -14.20 -20.37
N GLY A 152 9.50 -13.88 -19.37
CA GLY A 152 10.89 -13.47 -19.56
C GLY A 152 11.14 -12.10 -20.20
N THR A 153 10.09 -11.33 -20.53
CA THR A 153 10.22 -10.10 -21.34
C THR A 153 10.50 -8.84 -20.52
N GLY A 154 10.18 -8.83 -19.22
CA GLY A 154 10.34 -7.65 -18.38
C GLY A 154 9.33 -7.59 -17.24
N LEU A 155 9.29 -6.43 -16.56
CA LEU A 155 8.26 -6.10 -15.58
C LEU A 155 7.18 -5.26 -16.29
N HIS A 156 5.95 -5.76 -16.30
CA HIS A 156 4.80 -5.07 -16.88
C HIS A 156 3.75 -4.85 -15.80
N TYR A 157 3.29 -3.62 -15.64
CA TYR A 157 2.28 -3.29 -14.64
C TYR A 157 1.46 -2.07 -15.06
N SER A 158 0.23 -1.99 -14.58
CA SER A 158 -0.59 -0.79 -14.71
C SER A 158 -0.50 0.06 -13.44
N ARG A 159 -0.79 1.35 -13.57
CA ARG A 159 -0.99 2.26 -12.45
C ARG A 159 -2.21 3.12 -12.71
N PRO A 160 -3.19 3.18 -11.79
CA PRO A 160 -4.23 4.19 -11.85
C PRO A 160 -3.61 5.56 -11.52
N GLU A 161 -3.83 6.54 -12.40
CA GLU A 161 -3.43 7.93 -12.19
C GLU A 161 -4.67 8.84 -12.22
N PRO A 162 -4.75 9.89 -11.38
CA PRO A 162 -5.85 10.86 -11.47
C PRO A 162 -5.84 11.59 -12.84
N TYR A 163 -7.01 12.06 -13.26
CA TYR A 163 -7.17 12.90 -14.46
C TYR A 163 -6.61 14.31 -14.29
N GLY A 164 -6.55 14.83 -13.05
CA GLY A 164 -6.16 16.22 -12.79
C GLY A 164 -7.33 17.02 -12.25
N VAL A 165 -7.84 17.95 -13.04
CA VAL A 165 -9.05 18.74 -12.71
C VAL A 165 -10.28 18.04 -13.29
N VAL A 166 -11.29 17.78 -12.46
CA VAL A 166 -12.52 17.09 -12.86
C VAL A 166 -13.76 17.92 -12.57
N GLY A 167 -14.80 17.77 -13.40
CA GLY A 167 -16.08 18.45 -13.23
C GLY A 167 -17.09 17.59 -12.50
N ARG A 168 -17.76 18.14 -11.49
CA ARG A 168 -18.87 17.52 -10.77
C ARG A 168 -20.07 18.45 -10.79
N ILE A 169 -21.17 18.02 -11.40
CA ILE A 169 -22.41 18.81 -11.52
C ILE A 169 -23.53 18.03 -10.81
N ILE A 170 -24.16 18.65 -9.82
CA ILE A 170 -25.08 17.98 -8.89
C ILE A 170 -26.53 18.56 -8.97
N PRO A 171 -27.55 17.80 -8.50
CA PRO A 171 -28.96 18.18 -8.58
C PRO A 171 -29.44 18.83 -7.26
N PHE A 172 -30.71 19.24 -7.21
CA PHE A 172 -31.31 20.01 -6.11
C PHE A 172 -31.99 19.21 -5.02
N ASN A 173 -32.22 17.92 -5.20
CA ASN A 173 -33.07 17.16 -4.28
C ASN A 173 -32.34 16.72 -3.00
N HIS A 174 -31.02 16.56 -3.05
CA HIS A 174 -30.16 16.33 -1.88
C HIS A 174 -28.87 17.17 -1.96
N PRO A 175 -28.95 18.52 -1.89
CA PRO A 175 -27.84 19.40 -2.24
C PRO A 175 -26.59 19.19 -1.38
N VAL A 176 -26.71 19.13 -0.05
CA VAL A 176 -25.55 18.89 0.84
C VAL A 176 -24.98 17.49 0.65
N PHE A 177 -25.84 16.47 0.51
CA PHE A 177 -25.40 15.09 0.31
C PHE A 177 -24.60 14.93 -0.97
N PHE A 178 -25.13 15.43 -2.10
CA PHE A 178 -24.40 15.38 -3.36
C PHE A 178 -23.20 16.33 -3.38
N GLY A 179 -23.30 17.48 -2.72
CA GLY A 179 -22.23 18.47 -2.61
C GLY A 179 -21.02 17.96 -1.85
N ALA A 180 -21.22 17.24 -0.75
CA ALA A 180 -20.13 16.70 0.07
C ALA A 180 -19.80 15.25 -0.27
N GLY A 181 -20.79 14.34 -0.26
CA GLY A 181 -20.59 12.90 -0.43
C GLY A 181 -19.95 12.55 -1.76
N LYS A 182 -20.33 13.23 -2.85
CA LYS A 182 -19.79 12.97 -4.21
C LYS A 182 -18.44 13.63 -4.48
N LEU A 183 -17.86 14.32 -3.50
CA LEU A 183 -16.44 14.72 -3.54
C LEU A 183 -15.52 13.55 -3.16
N GLY A 184 -16.00 12.58 -2.39
CA GLY A 184 -15.16 11.51 -1.83
C GLY A 184 -14.41 10.72 -2.90
N ALA A 185 -15.11 10.20 -3.92
CA ALA A 185 -14.47 9.43 -4.99
C ALA A 185 -13.39 10.20 -5.78
N PRO A 186 -13.66 11.39 -6.36
CA PRO A 186 -12.65 12.12 -7.13
C PRO A 186 -11.47 12.58 -6.26
N LEU A 187 -11.72 13.04 -5.02
CA LEU A 187 -10.67 13.45 -4.11
C LEU A 187 -9.81 12.26 -3.68
N MET A 188 -10.42 11.11 -3.38
CA MET A 188 -9.70 9.90 -2.99
C MET A 188 -8.83 9.37 -4.14
N ALA A 189 -9.31 9.44 -5.38
CA ALA A 189 -8.54 9.17 -6.60
C ALA A 189 -7.36 10.13 -6.81
N GLY A 190 -7.36 11.30 -6.16
CA GLY A 190 -6.29 12.29 -6.20
C GLY A 190 -6.52 13.45 -7.17
N ASN A 191 -7.76 13.70 -7.58
CA ASN A 191 -8.13 14.80 -8.46
C ASN A 191 -8.44 16.08 -7.68
N ALA A 192 -8.33 17.24 -8.34
CA ALA A 192 -8.98 18.47 -7.92
C ALA A 192 -10.38 18.56 -8.57
N VAL A 193 -11.35 19.16 -7.88
CA VAL A 193 -12.76 19.14 -8.28
C VAL A 193 -13.30 20.55 -8.51
N ILE A 194 -14.02 20.74 -9.61
CA ILE A 194 -14.91 21.89 -9.82
C ILE A 194 -16.35 21.41 -9.65
N LEU A 195 -16.97 21.84 -8.56
CA LEU A 195 -18.34 21.52 -8.19
C LEU A 195 -19.29 22.62 -8.70
N LYS A 196 -20.35 22.21 -9.38
CA LYS A 196 -21.46 23.09 -9.81
C LYS A 196 -22.74 22.67 -9.09
N PRO A 197 -23.19 23.43 -8.08
CA PRO A 197 -24.45 23.17 -7.41
C PRO A 197 -25.66 23.65 -8.22
N PRO A 198 -26.86 23.13 -7.92
CA PRO A 198 -28.11 23.56 -8.56
C PRO A 198 -28.43 25.03 -8.21
N PRO A 199 -29.04 25.81 -9.12
CA PRO A 199 -29.45 27.17 -8.81
C PRO A 199 -30.65 27.25 -7.85
N GLN A 200 -31.43 26.18 -7.73
CA GLN A 200 -32.60 26.15 -6.84
C GLN A 200 -32.17 26.12 -5.37
N ALA A 201 -31.15 25.33 -5.05
CA ALA A 201 -30.69 25.10 -3.68
C ALA A 201 -29.15 25.14 -3.55
N PRO A 202 -28.50 26.31 -3.72
CA PRO A 202 -27.04 26.43 -3.70
C PRO A 202 -26.46 26.67 -2.30
N LEU A 203 -27.26 27.06 -1.30
CA LEU A 203 -26.73 27.69 -0.08
C LEU A 203 -25.88 26.72 0.76
N SER A 204 -26.32 25.48 0.95
CA SER A 204 -25.54 24.49 1.70
C SER A 204 -24.22 24.13 1.00
N ALA A 205 -24.18 24.07 -0.33
CA ALA A 205 -22.97 23.80 -1.08
C ALA A 205 -21.94 24.94 -0.94
N ILE A 206 -22.41 26.20 -0.94
CA ILE A 206 -21.54 27.36 -0.68
C ILE A 206 -21.01 27.33 0.75
N ARG A 207 -21.86 27.01 1.73
CA ARG A 207 -21.44 26.87 3.14
C ARG A 207 -20.45 25.73 3.33
N LEU A 208 -20.67 24.59 2.67
CA LEU A 208 -19.75 23.47 2.62
C LEU A 208 -18.37 23.91 2.08
N GLY A 209 -18.33 24.80 1.10
CA GLY A 209 -17.09 25.36 0.58
C GLY A 209 -16.20 26.02 1.62
N GLU A 210 -16.79 26.65 2.63
CA GLU A 210 -16.05 27.25 3.74
C GLU A 210 -15.49 26.19 4.70
N LEU A 211 -16.27 25.14 4.98
CA LEU A 211 -15.79 24.00 5.78
C LEU A 211 -14.66 23.27 5.05
N ILE A 212 -14.74 23.18 3.72
CA ILE A 212 -13.67 22.61 2.89
C ILE A 212 -12.41 23.48 2.98
N ALA A 213 -12.54 24.81 2.96
CA ALA A 213 -11.41 25.73 3.02
C ALA A 213 -10.61 25.63 4.32
N GLU A 214 -11.24 25.16 5.41
CA GLU A 214 -10.58 24.90 6.70
C GLU A 214 -9.72 23.63 6.69
N VAL A 215 -10.01 22.66 5.81
CA VAL A 215 -9.43 21.31 5.85
C VAL A 215 -8.54 21.00 4.63
N LEU A 216 -9.03 21.31 3.43
CA LEU A 216 -8.34 20.96 2.18
C LEU A 216 -7.46 22.10 1.67
N PRO A 217 -6.32 21.80 1.00
CA PRO A 217 -5.47 22.82 0.41
C PRO A 217 -6.22 23.69 -0.63
N PRO A 218 -5.80 24.95 -0.82
CA PRO A 218 -6.38 25.84 -1.83
C PRO A 218 -6.44 25.22 -3.23
N GLY A 219 -7.60 25.37 -3.87
CA GLY A 219 -7.85 24.92 -5.24
C GLY A 219 -8.13 23.43 -5.39
N VAL A 220 -8.04 22.61 -4.33
CA VAL A 220 -8.40 21.19 -4.40
C VAL A 220 -9.89 21.00 -4.67
N VAL A 221 -10.74 21.87 -4.12
CA VAL A 221 -12.16 21.99 -4.48
C VAL A 221 -12.46 23.44 -4.78
N ASN A 222 -13.16 23.67 -5.90
CA ASN A 222 -13.69 24.97 -6.29
C ASN A 222 -15.19 24.82 -6.54
N ILE A 223 -15.99 25.81 -6.14
CA ILE A 223 -17.45 25.79 -6.27
C ILE A 223 -17.89 26.98 -7.12
N VAL A 224 -18.52 26.70 -8.26
CA VAL A 224 -19.01 27.73 -9.19
C VAL A 224 -20.52 27.61 -9.32
N ASN A 225 -21.24 28.54 -8.69
CA ASN A 225 -22.69 28.63 -8.77
C ASN A 225 -23.13 29.32 -10.06
N GLY A 226 -24.39 29.13 -10.46
CA GLY A 226 -25.00 29.94 -11.52
C GLY A 226 -26.44 29.55 -11.83
N ALA A 227 -27.26 30.56 -12.10
CA ALA A 227 -28.68 30.46 -12.43
C ALA A 227 -28.92 29.80 -13.79
N SER A 228 -28.03 30.09 -14.74
CA SER A 228 -28.10 29.56 -16.09
C SER A 228 -27.34 28.23 -16.23
N PRO A 229 -27.54 27.49 -17.33
CA PRO A 229 -26.70 26.37 -17.69
C PRO A 229 -25.22 26.74 -17.96
N ALA A 230 -24.87 28.03 -18.03
CA ALA A 230 -23.58 28.48 -18.55
C ALA A 230 -22.35 27.90 -17.79
N PRO A 231 -22.29 27.86 -16.44
CA PRO A 231 -21.18 27.20 -15.75
C PRO A 231 -21.06 25.72 -16.06
N GLY A 232 -22.18 25.00 -16.12
CA GLY A 232 -22.19 23.57 -16.44
C GLY A 232 -21.73 23.30 -17.87
N VAL A 233 -22.17 24.12 -18.83
CA VAL A 233 -21.71 24.07 -20.22
C VAL A 233 -20.24 24.41 -20.32
N ALA A 234 -19.76 25.44 -19.59
CA ALA A 234 -18.35 25.80 -19.56
C ALA A 234 -17.49 24.66 -19.01
N ILE A 235 -17.90 24.01 -17.91
CA ILE A 235 -17.22 22.81 -17.37
C ILE A 235 -17.16 21.70 -18.43
N ALA A 236 -18.29 21.40 -19.09
CA ALA A 236 -18.35 20.34 -20.10
C ALA A 236 -17.47 20.65 -21.33
N ALA A 237 -17.39 21.92 -21.74
CA ALA A 237 -16.64 22.38 -22.90
C ALA A 237 -15.16 22.65 -22.62
N HIS A 238 -14.74 22.77 -21.36
CA HIS A 238 -13.38 23.22 -21.02
C HIS A 238 -12.31 22.20 -21.44
N PRO A 239 -11.27 22.56 -22.22
CA PRO A 239 -10.32 21.59 -22.77
C PRO A 239 -9.55 20.80 -21.71
N GLU A 240 -9.23 21.43 -20.56
CA GLU A 240 -8.47 20.81 -19.47
C GLU A 240 -9.31 19.95 -18.49
N ILE A 241 -10.63 19.84 -18.71
CA ILE A 241 -11.50 18.98 -17.87
C ILE A 241 -11.83 17.71 -18.65
N GLU A 242 -11.04 16.66 -18.48
CA GLU A 242 -11.22 15.40 -19.23
C GLU A 242 -12.29 14.47 -18.63
N ARG A 243 -12.53 14.57 -17.31
CA ARG A 243 -13.49 13.74 -16.59
C ARG A 243 -14.61 14.59 -16.00
N ILE A 244 -15.86 14.26 -16.37
CA ILE A 244 -17.06 14.97 -15.94
C ILE A 244 -18.06 13.97 -15.39
N ALA A 245 -18.62 14.25 -14.22
CA ALA A 245 -19.70 13.46 -13.67
C ALA A 245 -20.91 14.35 -13.37
N PHE A 246 -22.06 13.93 -13.87
CA PHE A 246 -23.31 14.68 -13.80
C PHE A 246 -24.42 13.83 -13.20
N ILE A 247 -25.16 14.43 -12.28
CA ILE A 247 -26.38 13.86 -11.72
C ILE A 247 -27.54 14.82 -12.03
N GLY A 248 -28.60 14.33 -12.68
CA GLY A 248 -29.76 15.17 -12.99
C GLY A 248 -30.68 14.62 -14.08
N SER A 249 -31.28 15.50 -14.89
CA SER A 249 -32.27 15.06 -15.89
C SER A 249 -31.63 14.39 -17.11
N GLU A 250 -32.33 13.41 -17.69
CA GLU A 250 -31.91 12.70 -18.90
C GLU A 250 -31.57 13.64 -20.07
N ARG A 251 -32.41 14.67 -20.28
CA ARG A 251 -32.21 15.67 -21.33
C ARG A 251 -30.89 16.43 -21.11
N THR A 252 -30.65 16.90 -19.89
CA THR A 252 -29.42 17.62 -19.55
C THR A 252 -28.19 16.72 -19.66
N GLY A 253 -28.30 15.44 -19.28
CA GLY A 253 -27.22 14.46 -19.45
C GLY A 253 -26.79 14.30 -20.91
N ARG A 254 -27.76 14.19 -21.83
CA ARG A 254 -27.47 14.17 -23.28
C ARG A 254 -26.87 15.48 -23.77
N ASP A 255 -27.31 16.61 -23.24
CA ASP A 255 -26.75 17.92 -23.60
C ASP A 255 -25.28 18.04 -23.16
N ILE A 256 -24.94 17.55 -21.96
CA ILE A 256 -23.56 17.48 -21.46
C ILE A 256 -22.70 16.57 -22.35
N GLN A 257 -23.19 15.38 -22.71
CA GLN A 257 -22.47 14.50 -23.64
C GLN A 257 -22.22 15.18 -24.99
N ARG A 258 -23.22 15.89 -25.54
CA ARG A 258 -23.08 16.60 -26.82
C ARG A 258 -22.03 17.70 -26.74
N VAL A 259 -22.05 18.51 -25.68
CA VAL A 259 -21.06 19.58 -25.45
C VAL A 259 -19.67 18.98 -25.25
N ALA A 260 -19.55 17.94 -24.42
CA ALA A 260 -18.29 17.26 -24.15
C ALA A 260 -17.68 16.69 -25.43
N ALA A 261 -18.45 15.95 -26.22
CA ALA A 261 -18.01 15.38 -27.49
C ALA A 261 -17.59 16.45 -28.52
N GLY A 262 -18.23 17.62 -28.50
CA GLY A 262 -17.86 18.77 -29.33
C GLY A 262 -16.55 19.43 -28.93
N ALA A 263 -16.13 19.29 -27.66
CA ALA A 263 -14.93 19.91 -27.11
C ALA A 263 -13.70 18.98 -27.06
N GLY A 264 -13.89 17.66 -27.00
CA GLY A 264 -12.78 16.70 -27.00
C GLY A 264 -13.18 15.28 -26.62
N VAL A 265 -12.18 14.39 -26.52
CA VAL A 265 -12.37 13.03 -26.01
C VAL A 265 -12.43 13.10 -24.49
N LYS A 266 -13.63 13.05 -23.93
CA LYS A 266 -13.89 13.21 -22.50
C LYS A 266 -14.60 11.98 -21.92
N HIS A 267 -14.35 11.71 -20.65
CA HIS A 267 -14.99 10.66 -19.88
C HIS A 267 -16.17 11.23 -19.10
N VAL A 268 -17.39 10.83 -19.48
CA VAL A 268 -18.63 11.33 -18.87
C VAL A 268 -19.34 10.18 -18.16
N SER A 269 -19.62 10.35 -16.86
CA SER A 269 -20.56 9.49 -16.13
C SER A 269 -21.84 10.25 -15.84
N LEU A 270 -22.98 9.57 -15.95
CA LEU A 270 -24.31 10.13 -15.86
C LEU A 270 -25.16 9.31 -14.90
N GLU A 271 -25.67 9.96 -13.85
CA GLU A 271 -26.74 9.44 -13.01
C GLU A 271 -28.01 10.24 -13.32
N LEU A 272 -28.94 9.61 -14.03
CA LEU A 272 -30.09 10.30 -14.62
C LEU A 272 -31.41 9.84 -14.00
N GLY A 273 -32.47 10.55 -14.37
CA GLY A 273 -33.83 10.25 -13.94
C GLY A 273 -34.33 8.83 -14.25
N GLY A 274 -35.47 8.49 -13.66
CA GLY A 274 -36.06 7.16 -13.72
C GLY A 274 -37.59 7.16 -13.79
N LYS A 275 -38.14 6.00 -14.17
CA LYS A 275 -39.56 5.68 -14.02
C LYS A 275 -39.71 4.29 -13.41
N ASN A 276 -39.15 4.17 -12.21
CA ASN A 276 -38.83 2.88 -11.60
C ASN A 276 -40.09 2.10 -11.21
N ALA A 277 -40.06 0.79 -11.47
CA ALA A 277 -41.15 -0.11 -11.14
C ALA A 277 -40.93 -0.75 -9.75
N MET A 278 -42.00 -0.89 -9.00
CA MET A 278 -42.11 -1.84 -7.90
C MET A 278 -43.16 -2.87 -8.29
N VAL A 279 -42.75 -4.12 -8.44
CA VAL A 279 -43.59 -5.25 -8.84
C VAL A 279 -44.00 -6.02 -7.59
N VAL A 280 -45.29 -6.20 -7.37
CA VAL A 280 -45.85 -6.94 -6.23
C VAL A 280 -46.61 -8.15 -6.76
N LEU A 281 -46.04 -9.35 -6.56
CA LEU A 281 -46.61 -10.61 -7.02
C LEU A 281 -47.76 -11.07 -6.12
N GLY A 282 -48.59 -11.99 -6.62
CA GLY A 282 -49.79 -12.45 -5.92
C GLY A 282 -49.55 -13.18 -4.59
N ASP A 283 -48.31 -13.61 -4.33
CA ASP A 283 -47.88 -14.28 -3.10
C ASP A 283 -47.16 -13.33 -2.11
N ALA A 284 -47.00 -12.05 -2.45
CA ALA A 284 -46.31 -11.08 -1.62
C ALA A 284 -47.04 -10.80 -0.30
N ASP A 285 -46.28 -10.40 0.73
CA ASP A 285 -46.86 -9.83 1.96
C ASP A 285 -47.43 -8.45 1.64
N ILE A 286 -48.75 -8.31 1.74
CA ILE A 286 -49.50 -7.09 1.38
C ILE A 286 -49.10 -5.91 2.26
N GLU A 287 -48.96 -6.09 3.58
CA GLU A 287 -48.63 -4.99 4.49
C GLU A 287 -47.20 -4.52 4.26
N ALA A 288 -46.27 -5.46 4.10
CA ALA A 288 -44.87 -5.13 3.84
C ALA A 288 -44.72 -4.43 2.47
N ALA A 289 -45.38 -4.94 1.43
CA ALA A 289 -45.37 -4.34 0.09
C ALA A 289 -46.02 -2.95 0.08
N ALA A 290 -47.15 -2.74 0.77
CA ALA A 290 -47.78 -1.42 0.84
C ALA A 290 -46.87 -0.38 1.50
N ARG A 291 -46.22 -0.74 2.63
CA ARG A 291 -45.20 0.11 3.27
C ARG A 291 -44.00 0.35 2.36
N GLY A 292 -43.57 -0.69 1.66
CA GLY A 292 -42.52 -0.64 0.63
C GLY A 292 -42.84 0.36 -0.47
N ALA A 293 -44.08 0.41 -0.96
CA ALA A 293 -44.49 1.35 -2.00
C ALA A 293 -44.45 2.80 -1.53
N VAL A 294 -44.92 3.09 -0.31
CA VAL A 294 -44.88 4.45 0.26
C VAL A 294 -43.46 4.89 0.53
N PHE A 295 -42.63 4.02 1.13
CA PHE A 295 -41.22 4.29 1.37
C PHE A 295 -40.44 4.44 0.06
N GLY A 296 -40.66 3.51 -0.88
CA GLY A 296 -40.04 3.45 -2.20
C GLY A 296 -40.34 4.66 -3.07
N MET A 297 -41.50 5.31 -2.88
CA MET A 297 -41.83 6.56 -3.59
C MET A 297 -41.07 7.78 -3.04
N ASN A 298 -40.37 7.67 -1.90
CA ASN A 298 -39.62 8.73 -1.23
C ASN A 298 -40.48 9.96 -0.86
N PHE A 299 -41.74 9.75 -0.48
CA PHE A 299 -42.62 10.84 -0.06
C PHE A 299 -42.02 11.67 1.09
N THR A 300 -41.47 11.01 2.12
CA THR A 300 -40.99 11.69 3.34
C THR A 300 -39.51 12.06 3.32
N ALA A 301 -38.75 11.58 2.33
CA ALA A 301 -37.33 11.90 2.20
C ALA A 301 -37.14 13.20 1.41
N THR A 302 -37.78 13.30 0.23
CA THR A 302 -37.62 14.41 -0.72
C THR A 302 -38.90 14.69 -1.50
N GLN A 303 -40.08 14.48 -0.92
CA GLN A 303 -41.37 14.76 -1.59
C GLN A 303 -41.53 14.02 -2.93
N GLY A 304 -40.88 12.87 -3.13
CA GLY A 304 -40.85 12.16 -4.41
C GLY A 304 -39.97 12.82 -5.50
N GLU A 305 -39.21 13.85 -5.17
CA GLU A 305 -38.15 14.45 -5.99
C GLU A 305 -36.88 13.58 -5.93
N SER A 306 -37.02 12.27 -6.22
CA SER A 306 -35.90 11.33 -6.20
C SER A 306 -35.85 10.51 -7.48
N CYS A 307 -34.66 10.40 -8.05
CA CYS A 307 -34.41 9.58 -9.24
C CYS A 307 -34.67 8.10 -8.95
N GLY A 308 -34.44 7.65 -7.72
CA GLY A 308 -34.63 6.27 -7.27
C GLY A 308 -36.08 5.91 -6.94
N SER A 309 -37.03 6.86 -6.95
CA SER A 309 -38.41 6.62 -6.53
C SER A 309 -39.12 5.56 -7.38
N ASN A 310 -39.72 4.56 -6.73
CA ASN A 310 -40.59 3.56 -7.34
C ASN A 310 -41.95 4.16 -7.72
N SER A 311 -41.95 5.07 -8.69
CA SER A 311 -43.13 5.85 -9.11
C SER A 311 -44.17 5.07 -9.91
N ARG A 312 -43.90 3.79 -10.22
CA ARG A 312 -44.88 2.84 -10.75
C ARG A 312 -44.99 1.65 -9.82
N LEU A 313 -46.17 1.45 -9.24
CA LEU A 313 -46.51 0.27 -8.47
C LEU A 313 -47.31 -0.69 -9.37
N LEU A 314 -46.69 -1.79 -9.77
CA LEU A 314 -47.29 -2.84 -10.58
C LEU A 314 -47.75 -3.93 -9.61
N VAL A 315 -49.05 -4.19 -9.52
CA VAL A 315 -49.61 -5.16 -8.57
C VAL A 315 -50.35 -6.26 -9.30
N HIS A 316 -50.06 -7.51 -8.92
CA HIS A 316 -50.79 -8.65 -9.46
C HIS A 316 -52.29 -8.53 -9.17
N ARG A 317 -53.13 -8.79 -10.17
CA ARG A 317 -54.57 -8.51 -10.11
C ARG A 317 -55.29 -9.15 -8.93
N SER A 318 -54.83 -10.30 -8.45
CA SER A 318 -55.44 -11.01 -7.31
C SER A 318 -55.38 -10.25 -5.98
N ILE A 319 -54.45 -9.31 -5.81
CA ILE A 319 -54.25 -8.56 -4.56
C ILE A 319 -54.28 -7.04 -4.75
N ALA A 320 -54.54 -6.56 -5.97
CA ALA A 320 -54.47 -5.14 -6.34
C ALA A 320 -55.32 -4.22 -5.44
N ASP A 321 -56.58 -4.59 -5.18
CA ASP A 321 -57.49 -3.77 -4.36
C ASP A 321 -57.00 -3.64 -2.91
N GLN A 322 -56.47 -4.73 -2.34
CA GLN A 322 -55.98 -4.76 -0.95
C GLN A 322 -54.71 -3.91 -0.79
N VAL A 323 -53.76 -4.05 -1.72
CA VAL A 323 -52.53 -3.25 -1.72
C VAL A 323 -52.86 -1.78 -1.96
N LEU A 324 -53.73 -1.45 -2.92
CA LEU A 324 -54.13 -0.07 -3.21
C LEU A 324 -54.80 0.60 -2.01
N ALA A 325 -55.77 -0.07 -1.38
CA ALA A 325 -56.45 0.45 -0.20
C ALA A 325 -55.44 0.76 0.91
N ARG A 326 -54.50 -0.16 1.18
CA ARG A 326 -53.50 0.03 2.23
C ARG A 326 -52.48 1.13 1.91
N VAL A 327 -52.07 1.24 0.66
CA VAL A 327 -51.20 2.35 0.19
C VAL A 327 -51.91 3.69 0.37
N VAL A 328 -53.20 3.79 0.04
CA VAL A 328 -53.97 5.03 0.24
C VAL A 328 -53.99 5.43 1.72
N GLU A 329 -54.29 4.51 2.64
CA GLU A 329 -54.27 4.78 4.08
C GLU A 329 -52.92 5.32 4.55
N LEU A 330 -51.83 4.62 4.21
CA LEU A 330 -50.48 5.01 4.60
C LEU A 330 -50.05 6.36 4.01
N VAL A 331 -50.49 6.67 2.79
CA VAL A 331 -50.19 7.95 2.12
C VAL A 331 -50.96 9.11 2.77
N GLU A 332 -52.19 8.86 3.23
CA GLU A 332 -53.02 9.87 3.92
C GLU A 332 -52.52 10.20 5.33
N GLU A 333 -51.75 9.29 5.96
CA GLU A 333 -51.09 9.51 7.25
C GLU A 333 -49.90 10.48 7.18
N ILE A 334 -49.39 10.80 5.97
CA ILE A 334 -48.19 11.63 5.80
C ILE A 334 -48.47 13.10 6.15
N GLU A 335 -47.76 13.62 7.15
CA GLU A 335 -47.85 15.02 7.56
C GLU A 335 -47.09 15.95 6.60
N VAL A 336 -47.85 16.61 5.71
CA VAL A 336 -47.33 17.66 4.84
C VAL A 336 -47.29 18.99 5.61
N GLY A 337 -46.13 19.63 5.68
CA GLY A 337 -45.89 20.76 6.56
C GLY A 337 -44.80 21.72 6.08
N VAL A 338 -44.57 22.78 6.87
CA VAL A 338 -43.51 23.76 6.59
C VAL A 338 -42.14 23.08 6.79
N PRO A 339 -41.20 23.18 5.83
CA PRO A 339 -39.95 22.39 5.81
C PRO A 339 -39.09 22.50 7.07
N VAL A 340 -39.05 23.68 7.69
CA VAL A 340 -38.26 23.96 8.90
C VAL A 340 -38.89 23.46 10.21
N SER A 341 -40.11 22.93 10.17
CA SER A 341 -40.76 22.34 11.35
C SER A 341 -40.28 20.90 11.57
N GLU A 342 -39.93 20.56 12.82
CA GLU A 342 -39.52 19.21 13.22
C GLU A 342 -40.62 18.15 13.05
N SER A 343 -41.91 18.54 13.04
CA SER A 343 -43.04 17.63 12.84
C SER A 343 -43.29 17.30 11.36
N THR A 344 -42.75 18.09 10.44
CA THR A 344 -42.99 17.94 9.01
C THR A 344 -42.35 16.65 8.50
N GLN A 345 -43.16 15.77 7.93
CA GLN A 345 -42.67 14.57 7.25
C GLN A 345 -42.40 14.82 5.78
N MET A 346 -43.21 15.66 5.14
CA MET A 346 -43.08 15.99 3.71
C MET A 346 -43.20 17.51 3.49
N GLY A 347 -42.23 18.09 2.78
CA GLY A 347 -42.13 19.54 2.57
C GLY A 347 -42.77 20.06 1.25
N ALA A 348 -42.22 21.16 0.74
CA ALA A 348 -42.60 21.79 -0.52
C ALA A 348 -41.76 21.27 -1.70
N LEU A 349 -42.23 21.48 -2.93
CA LEU A 349 -41.43 21.26 -4.13
C LEU A 349 -40.44 22.41 -4.34
N VAL A 350 -39.27 22.09 -4.87
CA VAL A 350 -38.09 22.98 -4.87
C VAL A 350 -38.29 24.35 -5.52
N SER A 351 -39.13 24.45 -6.57
CA SER A 351 -39.26 25.67 -7.37
C SER A 351 -40.60 25.76 -8.08
N ARG A 352 -40.99 26.99 -8.45
CA ARG A 352 -42.27 27.24 -9.14
C ARG A 352 -42.38 26.48 -10.46
N GLU A 353 -41.33 26.52 -11.27
CA GLU A 353 -41.28 25.79 -12.55
C GLU A 353 -41.52 24.30 -12.34
N HIS A 354 -40.90 23.73 -11.31
CA HIS A 354 -41.07 22.31 -10.99
C HIS A 354 -42.46 22.00 -10.42
N TYR A 355 -43.01 22.87 -9.58
CA TYR A 355 -44.39 22.77 -9.09
C TYR A 355 -45.42 22.76 -10.23
N GLU A 356 -45.27 23.67 -11.20
CA GLU A 356 -46.12 23.74 -12.39
C GLU A 356 -46.00 22.47 -13.24
N ARG A 357 -44.78 21.93 -13.38
CA ARG A 357 -44.55 20.65 -14.07
C ARG A 357 -45.27 19.49 -13.39
N VAL A 358 -45.10 19.33 -12.08
CA VAL A 358 -45.70 18.22 -11.31
C VAL A 358 -47.22 18.31 -11.31
N THR A 359 -47.78 19.50 -11.06
CA THR A 359 -49.23 19.70 -11.09
C THR A 359 -49.82 19.55 -12.49
N GLY A 360 -49.06 19.91 -13.53
CA GLY A 360 -49.39 19.60 -14.93
C GLY A 360 -49.56 18.10 -15.17
N TYR A 361 -48.63 17.26 -14.69
CA TYR A 361 -48.76 15.79 -14.80
C TYR A 361 -49.96 15.22 -14.05
N ILE A 362 -50.35 15.81 -12.92
CA ILE A 362 -51.59 15.41 -12.22
C ILE A 362 -52.82 15.73 -13.10
N GLY A 363 -52.82 16.87 -13.80
CA GLY A 363 -53.85 17.21 -14.79
C GLY A 363 -53.90 16.19 -15.94
N ILE A 364 -52.74 15.90 -16.52
CA ILE A 364 -52.56 14.90 -17.60
C ILE A 364 -53.11 13.53 -17.19
N GLY A 365 -52.81 13.05 -15.97
CA GLY A 365 -53.31 11.77 -15.49
C GLY A 365 -54.85 11.70 -15.50
N ARG A 366 -55.52 12.78 -15.08
CA ARG A 366 -56.99 12.88 -15.11
C ARG A 366 -57.53 12.91 -16.54
N GLU A 367 -56.88 13.67 -17.43
CA GLU A 367 -57.27 13.80 -18.85
C GLU A 367 -57.15 12.46 -19.60
N GLU A 368 -56.13 11.67 -19.28
CA GLU A 368 -55.90 10.35 -19.89
C GLU A 368 -56.77 9.24 -19.29
N GLY A 369 -57.57 9.54 -18.26
CA GLY A 369 -58.56 8.63 -17.68
C GLY A 369 -58.09 7.85 -16.45
N ALA A 370 -56.94 8.20 -15.86
CA ALA A 370 -56.53 7.65 -14.57
C ALA A 370 -57.39 8.21 -13.43
N LEU A 371 -57.62 7.39 -12.40
CA LEU A 371 -58.44 7.76 -11.24
C LEU A 371 -57.55 8.24 -10.10
N VAL A 372 -57.87 9.38 -9.50
CA VAL A 372 -57.17 9.86 -8.29
C VAL A 372 -57.73 9.10 -7.09
N ALA A 373 -56.96 8.17 -6.54
CA ALA A 373 -57.33 7.42 -5.35
C ALA A 373 -57.20 8.27 -4.07
N THR A 374 -56.14 9.08 -3.98
CA THR A 374 -55.99 10.13 -2.96
C THR A 374 -55.09 11.27 -3.47
N GLY A 375 -55.12 12.43 -2.79
CA GLY A 375 -54.31 13.60 -3.12
C GLY A 375 -54.81 14.43 -4.30
N GLY A 376 -53.91 14.74 -5.25
CA GLY A 376 -54.24 15.42 -6.51
C GLY A 376 -54.44 16.93 -6.41
N GLY A 377 -53.94 17.58 -5.36
CA GLY A 377 -54.10 19.03 -5.15
C GLY A 377 -53.18 19.57 -4.07
N ARG A 378 -53.37 20.83 -3.68
CA ARG A 378 -52.65 21.48 -2.57
C ARG A 378 -53.27 21.12 -1.21
N PRO A 379 -52.49 20.95 -0.12
CA PRO A 379 -53.04 20.80 1.22
C PRO A 379 -53.81 22.05 1.68
N ALA A 380 -55.03 21.88 2.21
CA ALA A 380 -55.90 23.01 2.55
C ALA A 380 -55.37 23.90 3.69
N HIS A 381 -54.63 23.31 4.64
CA HIS A 381 -54.00 24.02 5.75
C HIS A 381 -52.73 24.80 5.34
N LEU A 382 -52.24 24.61 4.11
CA LEU A 382 -51.10 25.30 3.53
C LEU A 382 -51.53 26.06 2.26
N PRO A 383 -52.23 27.22 2.40
CA PRO A 383 -52.79 27.93 1.25
C PRO A 383 -51.73 28.60 0.36
N LYS A 384 -50.51 28.81 0.87
CA LYS A 384 -49.37 29.41 0.17
C LYS A 384 -48.23 28.38 0.07
N GLY A 385 -47.26 28.61 -0.80
CA GLY A 385 -46.12 27.71 -0.99
C GLY A 385 -46.36 26.67 -2.07
N LEU A 386 -45.28 25.99 -2.43
CA LEU A 386 -45.21 25.04 -3.54
C LEU A 386 -45.54 23.60 -3.07
N PHE A 387 -46.59 23.46 -2.27
CA PHE A 387 -47.00 22.18 -1.68
C PHE A 387 -47.94 21.39 -2.58
N VAL A 388 -47.68 20.09 -2.71
CA VAL A 388 -48.51 19.12 -3.41
C VAL A 388 -48.86 18.00 -2.42
N ARG A 389 -50.13 17.60 -2.34
CA ARG A 389 -50.53 16.42 -1.55
C ARG A 389 -49.94 15.17 -2.19
N PRO A 390 -49.39 14.22 -1.41
CA PRO A 390 -49.10 12.88 -1.89
C PRO A 390 -50.27 12.33 -2.71
N THR A 391 -50.01 11.98 -3.96
CA THR A 391 -51.04 11.63 -4.94
C THR A 391 -50.85 10.20 -5.41
N VAL A 392 -51.92 9.42 -5.37
CA VAL A 392 -51.95 8.04 -5.89
C VAL A 392 -52.97 7.97 -7.01
N PHE A 393 -52.52 7.56 -8.19
CA PHE A 393 -53.39 7.24 -9.32
C PHE A 393 -53.63 5.73 -9.39
N SER A 394 -54.88 5.32 -9.60
CA SER A 394 -55.26 3.95 -9.96
C SER A 394 -55.85 3.89 -11.36
N GLY A 395 -56.01 2.68 -11.90
CA GLY A 395 -56.47 2.49 -13.28
C GLY A 395 -55.47 3.01 -14.32
N VAL A 396 -54.20 3.12 -13.97
CA VAL A 396 -53.16 3.57 -14.89
C VAL A 396 -52.83 2.47 -15.88
N THR A 397 -52.78 2.80 -17.17
CA THR A 397 -52.36 1.86 -18.22
C THR A 397 -50.91 2.14 -18.65
N PRO A 398 -50.17 1.14 -19.16
CA PRO A 398 -48.75 1.31 -19.51
C PRO A 398 -48.48 2.43 -20.51
N GLY A 399 -49.45 2.77 -21.37
CA GLY A 399 -49.31 3.81 -22.40
C GLY A 399 -49.55 5.25 -21.92
N MET A 400 -50.07 5.46 -20.70
CA MET A 400 -50.31 6.80 -20.17
C MET A 400 -48.99 7.55 -19.91
N ARG A 401 -48.97 8.86 -20.09
CA ARG A 401 -47.78 9.69 -19.83
C ARG A 401 -47.34 9.61 -18.37
N ILE A 402 -48.28 9.56 -17.42
CA ILE A 402 -47.94 9.38 -16.00
C ILE A 402 -47.29 8.02 -15.68
N ALA A 403 -47.39 7.03 -16.58
CA ALA A 403 -46.66 5.76 -16.51
C ALA A 403 -45.34 5.76 -17.32
N GLN A 404 -45.15 6.69 -18.26
CA GLN A 404 -43.99 6.69 -19.16
C GLN A 404 -42.94 7.75 -18.81
N GLU A 405 -43.39 8.90 -18.30
CA GLU A 405 -42.58 10.09 -18.11
C GLU A 405 -42.27 10.33 -16.63
N GLU A 406 -41.05 10.78 -16.37
CA GLU A 406 -40.60 11.14 -15.02
C GLU A 406 -41.29 12.43 -14.56
N ILE A 407 -42.10 12.31 -13.49
CA ILE A 407 -42.80 13.43 -12.87
C ILE A 407 -41.86 14.15 -11.88
N PHE A 408 -41.08 13.37 -11.12
CA PHE A 408 -40.15 13.84 -10.08
C PHE A 408 -40.87 14.65 -8.99
N GLY A 409 -41.94 14.10 -8.44
CA GLY A 409 -42.75 14.69 -7.38
C GLY A 409 -43.62 13.61 -6.73
N PRO A 410 -44.50 13.96 -5.78
CA PRO A 410 -45.16 13.00 -4.91
C PRO A 410 -46.39 12.38 -5.61
N VAL A 411 -46.16 11.68 -6.73
CA VAL A 411 -47.20 11.07 -7.58
C VAL A 411 -46.84 9.62 -7.88
N LEU A 412 -47.61 8.69 -7.32
CA LEU A 412 -47.50 7.25 -7.55
C LEU A 412 -48.54 6.78 -8.57
N SER A 413 -48.11 6.02 -9.58
CA SER A 413 -49.00 5.40 -10.57
C SER A 413 -49.17 3.91 -10.28
N VAL A 414 -50.41 3.46 -10.07
CA VAL A 414 -50.73 2.05 -9.78
C VAL A 414 -51.29 1.38 -11.04
N LEU A 415 -50.60 0.34 -11.48
CA LEU A 415 -50.93 -0.51 -12.63
C LEU A 415 -51.20 -1.94 -12.15
N THR A 416 -51.95 -2.72 -12.93
CA THR A 416 -52.16 -4.15 -12.64
C THR A 416 -51.67 -5.03 -13.79
N PHE A 417 -51.32 -6.26 -13.46
CA PHE A 417 -50.93 -7.32 -14.40
C PHE A 417 -51.50 -8.68 -13.96
N ASP A 418 -51.56 -9.64 -14.87
CA ASP A 418 -52.08 -11.00 -14.67
C ASP A 418 -50.98 -12.07 -14.68
N THR A 419 -49.86 -11.84 -15.37
CA THR A 419 -48.74 -12.81 -15.45
C THR A 419 -47.39 -12.15 -15.15
N ASP A 420 -46.43 -12.97 -14.71
CA ASP A 420 -45.09 -12.49 -14.41
C ASP A 420 -44.39 -11.92 -15.68
N ASP A 421 -44.62 -12.52 -16.85
CA ASP A 421 -44.07 -12.03 -18.13
C ASP A 421 -44.67 -10.67 -18.51
N GLU A 422 -45.96 -10.46 -18.27
CA GLU A 422 -46.61 -9.15 -18.46
C GLU A 422 -46.03 -8.11 -17.48
N ALA A 423 -45.77 -8.49 -16.22
CA ALA A 423 -45.15 -7.58 -15.25
C ALA A 423 -43.76 -7.12 -15.72
N VAL A 424 -42.94 -8.03 -16.25
CA VAL A 424 -41.63 -7.72 -16.84
C VAL A 424 -41.79 -6.81 -18.06
N GLU A 425 -42.74 -7.10 -18.96
CA GLU A 425 -42.99 -6.28 -20.14
C GLU A 425 -43.37 -4.84 -19.75
N ILE A 426 -44.30 -4.67 -18.81
CA ILE A 426 -44.71 -3.35 -18.32
C ILE A 426 -43.53 -2.66 -17.61
N ALA A 427 -42.80 -3.36 -16.75
CA ALA A 427 -41.68 -2.80 -16.00
C ALA A 427 -40.57 -2.29 -16.95
N ASN A 428 -40.21 -3.08 -17.96
CA ASN A 428 -39.18 -2.75 -18.94
C ASN A 428 -39.66 -1.80 -20.06
N GLY A 429 -40.98 -1.66 -20.25
CA GLY A 429 -41.65 -0.88 -21.28
C GLY A 429 -41.52 0.65 -21.17
N VAL A 430 -40.51 1.15 -20.44
CA VAL A 430 -40.14 2.56 -20.35
C VAL A 430 -38.73 2.77 -20.91
N ARG A 431 -38.40 4.00 -21.34
CA ARG A 431 -37.04 4.32 -21.83
C ARG A 431 -35.96 4.31 -20.74
N TYR A 432 -36.37 4.36 -19.48
CA TYR A 432 -35.53 4.42 -18.29
C TYR A 432 -35.14 3.03 -17.78
N GLY A 433 -34.20 2.99 -16.83
CA GLY A 433 -33.72 1.77 -16.19
C GLY A 433 -32.82 2.05 -14.99
N LEU A 434 -33.23 2.92 -14.07
CA LEU A 434 -32.42 3.24 -12.89
C LEU A 434 -32.58 2.16 -11.81
N THR A 435 -33.76 2.09 -11.18
CA THR A 435 -34.04 1.13 -10.12
C THR A 435 -35.28 0.27 -10.40
N ALA A 436 -35.38 -0.87 -9.75
CA ALA A 436 -36.59 -1.68 -9.68
C ALA A 436 -36.71 -2.40 -8.33
N SER A 437 -37.93 -2.77 -7.94
CA SER A 437 -38.19 -3.55 -6.74
C SER A 437 -39.16 -4.68 -7.05
N VAL A 438 -38.97 -5.85 -6.45
CA VAL A 438 -39.82 -7.04 -6.65
C VAL A 438 -40.19 -7.61 -5.28
N TRP A 439 -41.49 -7.84 -5.07
CA TRP A 439 -42.04 -8.36 -3.82
C TRP A 439 -42.71 -9.70 -4.07
N THR A 440 -42.19 -10.75 -3.42
CA THR A 440 -42.64 -12.14 -3.55
C THR A 440 -42.03 -12.99 -2.44
N GLN A 441 -42.69 -14.09 -2.06
CA GLN A 441 -42.14 -15.10 -1.14
C GLN A 441 -41.44 -16.25 -1.89
N ASP A 442 -41.55 -16.27 -3.23
CA ASP A 442 -40.96 -17.27 -4.10
C ASP A 442 -39.56 -16.83 -4.60
N VAL A 443 -38.53 -17.54 -4.14
CA VAL A 443 -37.12 -17.25 -4.44
C VAL A 443 -36.77 -17.47 -5.91
N ASP A 444 -37.39 -18.47 -6.56
CA ASP A 444 -37.13 -18.78 -7.97
C ASP A 444 -37.71 -17.67 -8.86
N ARG A 445 -38.90 -17.17 -8.52
CA ARG A 445 -39.47 -15.99 -9.19
C ARG A 445 -38.62 -14.76 -8.95
N ALA A 446 -38.18 -14.51 -7.72
CA ALA A 446 -37.33 -13.35 -7.40
C ALA A 446 -36.07 -13.34 -8.29
N HIS A 447 -35.36 -14.46 -8.39
CA HIS A 447 -34.16 -14.56 -9.25
C HIS A 447 -34.46 -14.37 -10.73
N ARG A 448 -35.56 -14.94 -11.24
CA ARG A 448 -35.96 -14.70 -12.64
C ARG A 448 -36.22 -13.22 -12.91
N PHE A 449 -36.94 -12.52 -12.03
CA PHE A 449 -37.14 -11.08 -12.19
C PHE A 449 -35.82 -10.29 -12.15
N VAL A 450 -34.84 -10.69 -11.34
CA VAL A 450 -33.50 -10.06 -11.34
C VAL A 450 -32.80 -10.21 -12.70
N GLU A 451 -32.96 -11.36 -13.35
CA GLU A 451 -32.40 -11.60 -14.69
C GLU A 451 -33.13 -10.79 -15.78
N ASP A 452 -34.46 -10.71 -15.69
CA ASP A 452 -35.30 -10.16 -16.75
C ASP A 452 -35.48 -8.63 -16.67
N LEU A 453 -35.36 -8.02 -15.49
CA LEU A 453 -35.55 -6.58 -15.31
C LEU A 453 -34.35 -5.77 -15.82
N GLN A 454 -34.64 -4.78 -16.66
CA GLN A 454 -33.65 -3.86 -17.23
C GLN A 454 -33.46 -2.63 -16.34
N ALA A 455 -32.98 -2.85 -15.11
CA ALA A 455 -32.65 -1.79 -14.15
C ALA A 455 -31.23 -1.96 -13.62
N GLY A 456 -30.59 -0.85 -13.29
CA GLY A 456 -29.22 -0.86 -12.79
C GLY A 456 -29.08 -1.20 -11.30
N TYR A 457 -30.18 -1.11 -10.54
CA TYR A 457 -30.26 -1.49 -9.13
C TYR A 457 -31.62 -2.17 -8.85
N VAL A 458 -31.61 -3.40 -8.31
CA VAL A 458 -32.83 -4.18 -8.06
C VAL A 458 -32.93 -4.60 -6.59
N TRP A 459 -34.06 -4.32 -5.95
CA TRP A 459 -34.38 -4.80 -4.61
C TRP A 459 -35.34 -5.99 -4.65
N ILE A 460 -35.15 -6.96 -3.75
CA ILE A 460 -36.12 -8.03 -3.47
C ILE A 460 -36.69 -7.82 -2.07
N ASN A 461 -38.01 -7.67 -1.96
CA ASN A 461 -38.73 -7.41 -0.71
C ASN A 461 -38.22 -6.18 0.08
N ASP A 462 -37.71 -5.18 -0.64
CA ASP A 462 -37.27 -3.89 -0.09
C ASP A 462 -37.40 -2.80 -1.17
N SER A 463 -37.21 -1.54 -0.83
CA SER A 463 -37.29 -0.40 -1.77
C SER A 463 -36.47 0.77 -1.26
N SER A 464 -35.84 1.55 -2.15
CA SER A 464 -35.12 2.81 -1.84
C SER A 464 -34.00 2.75 -0.79
N ARG A 465 -33.70 1.61 -0.16
CA ARG A 465 -32.57 1.48 0.77
C ARG A 465 -31.27 1.29 0.00
N HIS A 466 -30.33 2.21 0.21
CA HIS A 466 -28.98 2.09 -0.32
C HIS A 466 -28.11 1.34 0.69
N PHE A 467 -27.31 0.41 0.19
CA PHE A 467 -26.24 -0.19 0.98
C PHE A 467 -24.91 0.44 0.57
N PRO A 468 -24.21 1.16 1.47
CA PRO A 468 -22.94 1.80 1.15
C PRO A 468 -21.93 0.79 0.58
N GLY A 469 -21.37 1.09 -0.59
CA GLY A 469 -20.41 0.24 -1.29
C GLY A 469 -20.96 -0.66 -2.39
N LEU A 470 -22.29 -0.75 -2.54
CA LEU A 470 -22.86 -1.33 -3.76
C LEU A 470 -22.81 -0.32 -4.92
N PRO A 471 -22.45 -0.76 -6.15
CA PRO A 471 -22.51 0.10 -7.32
C PRO A 471 -23.94 0.58 -7.58
N PHE A 472 -24.19 1.88 -7.41
CA PHE A 472 -25.45 2.52 -7.78
C PHE A 472 -25.31 3.15 -9.16
N GLY A 473 -26.28 2.92 -10.04
CA GLY A 473 -26.35 3.66 -11.29
C GLY A 473 -27.23 3.02 -12.35
N GLY A 474 -27.75 3.82 -13.28
CA GLY A 474 -28.76 3.37 -14.24
C GLY A 474 -28.23 2.65 -15.48
N VAL A 475 -29.15 2.00 -16.19
CA VAL A 475 -28.99 1.53 -17.57
C VAL A 475 -29.96 2.27 -18.50
N LYS A 476 -29.92 2.00 -19.81
CA LYS A 476 -30.77 2.66 -20.83
C LYS A 476 -30.60 4.19 -20.76
N ALA A 477 -31.69 4.96 -20.71
CA ALA A 477 -31.63 6.41 -20.61
C ALA A 477 -31.39 6.93 -19.18
N SER A 478 -31.24 6.04 -18.19
CA SER A 478 -31.07 6.42 -16.78
C SER A 478 -29.62 6.59 -16.35
N GLY A 479 -28.63 6.26 -17.19
CA GLY A 479 -27.26 6.58 -16.83
C GLY A 479 -26.17 5.85 -17.61
N LEU A 480 -24.95 6.21 -17.26
CA LEU A 480 -23.71 5.62 -17.74
C LEU A 480 -22.66 5.70 -16.62
N GLY A 481 -22.10 4.55 -16.23
CA GLY A 481 -21.19 4.43 -15.09
C GLY A 481 -21.90 3.98 -13.82
N LYS A 482 -21.14 3.89 -12.73
CA LYS A 482 -21.63 3.54 -11.39
C LYS A 482 -20.97 4.43 -10.35
N GLU A 483 -21.74 4.76 -9.32
CA GLU A 483 -21.36 5.54 -8.15
C GLU A 483 -21.47 4.72 -6.85
N GLU A 484 -21.12 5.34 -5.72
CA GLU A 484 -21.27 4.80 -4.35
C GLU A 484 -20.41 3.58 -4.03
N SER A 485 -19.43 3.29 -4.88
CA SER A 485 -18.62 2.07 -4.80
C SER A 485 -17.16 2.32 -5.20
N LEU A 486 -16.34 1.28 -5.05
CA LEU A 486 -14.95 1.29 -5.53
C LEU A 486 -14.85 1.58 -7.04
N GLU A 487 -15.85 1.15 -7.82
CA GLU A 487 -15.94 1.45 -9.26
C GLU A 487 -15.98 2.95 -9.52
N GLU A 488 -16.64 3.73 -8.66
CA GLU A 488 -16.67 5.19 -8.75
C GLU A 488 -15.28 5.78 -8.63
N ILE A 489 -14.53 5.41 -7.58
CA ILE A 489 -13.15 5.89 -7.36
C ILE A 489 -12.29 5.57 -8.59
N LEU A 490 -12.35 4.33 -9.08
CA LEU A 490 -11.55 3.90 -10.21
C LEU A 490 -11.93 4.63 -11.50
N SER A 491 -13.20 4.99 -11.67
CA SER A 491 -13.67 5.82 -12.80
C SER A 491 -13.06 7.23 -12.83
N PHE A 492 -12.53 7.71 -11.70
CA PHE A 492 -11.77 8.96 -11.59
C PHE A 492 -10.26 8.78 -11.78
N THR A 493 -9.85 7.64 -12.31
CA THR A 493 -8.46 7.36 -12.68
C THR A 493 -8.35 6.96 -14.15
N GLN A 494 -7.15 7.13 -14.70
CA GLN A 494 -6.72 6.64 -15.99
C GLN A 494 -5.60 5.61 -15.80
N SER A 495 -5.68 4.51 -16.53
CA SER A 495 -4.67 3.45 -16.43
C SER A 495 -3.43 3.82 -17.25
N LYS A 496 -2.28 3.92 -16.59
CA LYS A 496 -0.97 3.97 -17.23
C LYS A 496 -0.31 2.61 -17.20
N THR A 497 -0.15 1.99 -18.35
CA THR A 497 0.64 0.77 -18.48
C THR A 497 2.12 1.10 -18.60
N VAL A 498 2.92 0.50 -17.72
CA VAL A 498 4.37 0.62 -17.71
C VAL A 498 4.97 -0.73 -18.08
N SER A 499 5.78 -0.73 -19.14
CA SER A 499 6.56 -1.89 -19.57
C SER A 499 8.04 -1.58 -19.42
N ILE A 500 8.71 -2.34 -18.55
CA ILE A 500 10.15 -2.25 -18.32
C ILE A 500 10.79 -3.50 -18.93
N PRO A 501 11.34 -3.41 -20.16
CA PRO A 501 11.97 -4.55 -20.79
C PRO A 501 13.22 -4.96 -20.03
N ARG A 502 13.50 -6.27 -19.99
CA ARG A 502 14.77 -6.77 -19.47
C ARG A 502 15.92 -6.29 -20.38
N ARG A 503 16.69 -5.30 -19.93
CA ARG A 503 17.83 -4.76 -20.70
C ARG A 503 19.05 -5.67 -20.58
N GLY A 504 19.39 -6.35 -21.67
CA GLY A 504 20.66 -7.02 -21.92
C GLY A 504 20.61 -7.68 -23.30
N ARG A 505 21.23 -7.07 -24.33
CA ARG A 505 21.48 -7.74 -25.62
C ARG A 505 22.70 -8.64 -25.44
N SER A 506 22.51 -9.75 -24.74
CA SER A 506 23.47 -10.85 -24.75
C SER A 506 22.66 -12.11 -24.97
N ASP A 507 22.94 -12.78 -26.08
CA ASP A 507 22.55 -14.16 -26.34
C ASP A 507 23.55 -15.14 -25.71
N PHE A 508 24.71 -14.66 -25.23
CA PHE A 508 25.60 -15.45 -24.40
C PHE A 508 24.92 -15.78 -23.06
N PRO A 509 24.70 -17.08 -22.75
CA PRO A 509 23.83 -17.51 -21.66
C PRO A 509 24.30 -17.03 -20.28
N ASP A 510 25.61 -16.84 -20.11
CA ASP A 510 26.23 -16.71 -18.78
C ASP A 510 26.99 -15.40 -18.55
N VAL A 511 26.79 -14.35 -19.37
CA VAL A 511 27.55 -13.09 -19.23
C VAL A 511 27.33 -12.38 -17.88
N ARG A 512 26.22 -12.71 -17.21
CA ARG A 512 25.85 -12.19 -15.88
C ARG A 512 26.29 -13.08 -14.74
N LEU A 513 26.93 -14.21 -15.03
CA LEU A 513 27.46 -15.14 -14.05
C LEU A 513 28.98 -15.09 -14.07
N LEU A 514 29.59 -15.49 -12.96
CA LEU A 514 31.04 -15.76 -12.94
C LEU A 514 31.27 -17.05 -13.72
N SER A 515 31.88 -16.94 -14.89
CA SER A 515 31.97 -18.05 -15.85
C SER A 515 33.38 -18.19 -16.38
N THR A 516 33.90 -19.41 -16.35
CA THR A 516 35.09 -19.81 -17.11
C THR A 516 34.67 -20.33 -18.47
N ILE A 517 35.30 -19.85 -19.53
CA ILE A 517 35.01 -20.21 -20.91
C ILE A 517 36.26 -20.88 -21.47
N GLN A 518 36.09 -22.12 -21.92
CA GLN A 518 37.14 -22.90 -22.56
C GLN A 518 36.81 -23.03 -24.04
N SER A 519 37.65 -22.47 -24.90
CA SER A 519 37.51 -22.60 -26.35
C SER A 519 38.52 -23.62 -26.88
N SER A 520 38.05 -24.57 -27.68
CA SER A 520 38.90 -25.58 -28.32
C SER A 520 39.95 -25.00 -29.27
N THR A 521 39.74 -23.77 -29.74
CA THR A 521 40.61 -23.08 -30.72
C THR A 521 41.07 -21.69 -30.25
N GLY A 522 40.35 -21.06 -29.32
CA GLY A 522 40.62 -19.70 -28.87
C GLY A 522 41.48 -19.58 -27.61
N GLY A 523 41.63 -20.63 -26.81
CA GLY A 523 42.22 -20.56 -25.46
C GLY A 523 41.16 -20.39 -24.38
N ASN A 524 41.57 -20.02 -23.16
CA ASN A 524 40.68 -19.91 -22.01
C ASN A 524 40.44 -18.45 -21.63
N MET A 525 39.23 -18.14 -21.18
CA MET A 525 38.95 -16.84 -20.58
C MET A 525 37.99 -16.98 -19.41
N MET A 526 37.81 -15.90 -18.66
CA MET A 526 36.84 -15.82 -17.59
C MET A 526 36.10 -14.49 -17.63
N VAL A 527 34.79 -14.56 -17.41
CA VAL A 527 33.87 -13.43 -17.34
C VAL A 527 33.50 -13.20 -15.88
N ILE A 528 33.56 -11.94 -15.43
CA ILE A 528 33.13 -11.55 -14.09
C ILE A 528 32.16 -10.38 -14.19
N PRO A 529 30.89 -10.53 -13.76
CA PRO A 529 29.95 -9.43 -13.68
C PRO A 529 30.39 -8.43 -12.58
N ARG A 530 30.25 -7.13 -12.86
CA ARG A 530 30.57 -6.01 -11.94
C ARG A 530 29.44 -4.97 -11.93
N GLU A 531 29.45 -4.11 -10.91
CA GLU A 531 28.65 -2.88 -10.76
C GLU A 531 27.24 -2.93 -11.36
N GLY A 532 26.28 -3.46 -10.60
CA GLY A 532 24.84 -3.39 -10.94
C GLY A 532 24.41 -4.15 -12.20
N GLY A 533 25.29 -4.97 -12.79
CA GLY A 533 24.99 -5.71 -14.03
C GLY A 533 25.22 -4.92 -15.32
N HIS A 534 25.90 -3.77 -15.23
CA HIS A 534 26.20 -2.89 -16.36
C HIS A 534 27.64 -3.01 -16.88
N LEU A 535 28.55 -3.57 -16.07
CA LEU A 535 29.94 -3.80 -16.43
C LEU A 535 30.28 -5.28 -16.24
N PHE A 536 31.15 -5.81 -17.07
CA PHE A 536 31.77 -7.11 -16.85
C PHE A 536 33.26 -7.02 -17.17
N ARG A 537 34.07 -7.80 -16.44
CA ARG A 537 35.52 -7.90 -16.61
C ARG A 537 35.83 -9.20 -17.34
N LEU A 538 36.74 -9.13 -18.32
CA LEU A 538 37.28 -10.29 -19.01
C LEU A 538 38.72 -10.52 -18.56
N TYR A 539 39.01 -11.73 -18.10
CA TYR A 539 40.39 -12.23 -17.98
C TYR A 539 40.65 -13.13 -19.19
N VAL A 540 41.58 -12.72 -20.04
CA VAL A 540 41.86 -13.36 -21.32
C VAL A 540 43.23 -14.01 -21.23
N ASP A 541 43.30 -15.31 -21.43
CA ASP A 541 44.58 -16.00 -21.52
C ASP A 541 45.26 -15.66 -22.86
N LEU A 542 46.47 -15.11 -22.78
CA LEU A 542 47.30 -14.74 -23.93
C LEU A 542 48.31 -15.85 -24.31
N GLY A 543 48.40 -16.93 -23.53
CA GLY A 543 49.29 -18.05 -23.75
C GLY A 543 50.62 -17.97 -22.99
N GLU A 544 51.48 -18.96 -23.24
CA GLU A 544 52.79 -19.06 -22.60
C GLU A 544 53.78 -18.00 -23.10
N VAL A 545 54.58 -17.47 -22.19
CA VAL A 545 55.60 -16.45 -22.45
C VAL A 545 56.97 -17.07 -22.23
N SER A 546 57.89 -16.89 -23.18
CA SER A 546 59.27 -17.38 -23.06
C SER A 546 59.99 -16.71 -21.88
N ALA A 547 60.89 -17.44 -21.22
CA ALA A 547 61.76 -16.89 -20.17
C ALA A 547 62.60 -15.68 -20.66
N ASP A 548 62.86 -15.60 -21.96
CA ASP A 548 63.64 -14.52 -22.61
C ASP A 548 62.77 -13.36 -23.15
N ASP A 549 61.45 -13.36 -22.89
CA ASP A 549 60.52 -12.33 -23.41
C ASP A 549 60.86 -10.91 -22.92
N ALA A 550 61.61 -10.80 -21.81
CA ALA A 550 62.01 -9.53 -21.20
C ALA A 550 60.82 -8.58 -20.93
N ARG A 551 59.67 -9.15 -20.54
CA ARG A 551 58.42 -8.44 -20.21
C ARG A 551 57.74 -7.73 -21.38
N LYS A 552 58.07 -8.08 -22.62
CA LYS A 552 57.45 -7.51 -23.82
C LYS A 552 55.95 -7.80 -23.90
N VAL A 553 55.49 -8.95 -23.38
CA VAL A 553 54.07 -9.31 -23.31
C VAL A 553 53.22 -8.24 -22.61
N ARG A 554 53.78 -7.50 -21.64
CA ARG A 554 53.06 -6.45 -20.90
C ARG A 554 52.70 -5.25 -21.77
N ALA A 555 53.36 -5.08 -22.92
CA ALA A 555 53.08 -4.02 -23.89
C ALA A 555 52.01 -4.42 -24.92
N THR A 556 51.34 -5.58 -24.75
CA THR A 556 50.28 -6.04 -25.67
C THR A 556 49.14 -5.01 -25.74
N PRO A 557 48.80 -4.48 -26.94
CA PRO A 557 47.71 -3.53 -27.10
C PRO A 557 46.34 -4.12 -26.74
N VAL A 558 45.42 -3.27 -26.25
CA VAL A 558 44.07 -3.68 -25.87
C VAL A 558 43.30 -4.34 -27.02
N ASP A 559 43.49 -3.88 -28.25
CA ASP A 559 42.82 -4.44 -29.43
C ASP A 559 43.22 -5.89 -29.68
N THR A 560 44.47 -6.26 -29.38
CA THR A 560 44.93 -7.65 -29.45
C THR A 560 44.26 -8.52 -28.38
N VAL A 561 44.07 -7.98 -27.18
CA VAL A 561 43.35 -8.66 -26.10
C VAL A 561 41.86 -8.84 -26.46
N ILE A 562 41.23 -7.82 -27.06
CA ILE A 562 39.85 -7.88 -27.54
C ILE A 562 39.70 -8.92 -28.65
N ALA A 563 40.60 -8.95 -29.63
CA ALA A 563 40.57 -9.93 -30.71
C ALA A 563 40.71 -11.37 -30.19
N LYS A 564 41.60 -11.58 -29.20
CA LYS A 564 41.74 -12.87 -28.53
C LYS A 564 40.48 -13.28 -27.78
N ALA A 565 39.87 -12.35 -27.03
CA ALA A 565 38.59 -12.56 -26.36
C ALA A 565 37.45 -12.92 -27.34
N ALA A 566 37.36 -12.22 -28.47
CA ALA A 566 36.38 -12.50 -29.51
C ALA A 566 36.58 -13.90 -30.13
N THR A 567 37.84 -14.33 -30.30
CA THR A 567 38.17 -15.69 -30.77
C THR A 567 37.72 -16.76 -29.78
N ILE A 568 37.93 -16.52 -28.47
CA ILE A 568 37.50 -17.44 -27.41
C ILE A 568 35.97 -17.54 -27.34
N LEU A 569 35.26 -16.42 -27.58
CA LEU A 569 33.81 -16.36 -27.52
C LEU A 569 33.09 -16.93 -28.76
N HIS A 570 33.77 -17.22 -29.86
CA HIS A 570 33.14 -17.77 -31.06
C HIS A 570 32.36 -19.08 -30.75
N PRO A 571 31.08 -19.23 -31.19
CA PRO A 571 30.40 -18.49 -32.26
C PRO A 571 29.75 -17.15 -31.85
N TYR A 572 29.80 -16.76 -30.58
CA TYR A 572 29.23 -15.50 -30.12
C TYR A 572 30.07 -14.29 -30.55
N VAL A 573 29.43 -13.13 -30.69
CA VAL A 573 30.07 -11.89 -31.14
C VAL A 573 30.36 -10.98 -29.95
N LEU A 574 31.63 -10.56 -29.81
CA LEU A 574 32.05 -9.57 -28.82
C LEU A 574 32.21 -8.19 -29.49
N ASP A 575 31.30 -7.26 -29.18
CA ASP A 575 31.34 -5.86 -29.65
C ASP A 575 31.69 -4.92 -28.48
N VAL A 576 32.97 -4.56 -28.37
CA VAL A 576 33.49 -3.74 -27.26
C VAL A 576 33.24 -2.26 -27.53
N LYS A 577 32.31 -1.66 -26.79
CA LYS A 577 31.99 -0.22 -26.91
C LYS A 577 32.96 0.71 -26.22
N LYS A 578 33.48 0.30 -25.06
CA LYS A 578 34.43 1.08 -24.26
C LYS A 578 35.18 0.16 -23.32
N VAL A 579 36.51 0.35 -23.25
CA VAL A 579 37.35 -0.25 -22.21
C VAL A 579 37.63 0.82 -21.17
N ALA A 580 37.07 0.66 -19.97
CA ALA A 580 37.30 1.61 -18.88
C ALA A 580 38.76 1.53 -18.37
N TRP A 581 39.32 0.32 -18.33
CA TRP A 581 40.69 0.04 -17.90
C TRP A 581 41.12 -1.35 -18.39
N PHE A 582 42.40 -1.53 -18.73
CA PHE A 582 43.00 -2.84 -19.00
C PHE A 582 44.47 -2.87 -18.54
N SER A 583 45.00 -4.07 -18.30
CA SER A 583 46.40 -4.30 -17.98
C SER A 583 46.79 -5.73 -18.39
N VAL A 584 48.07 -5.91 -18.76
CA VAL A 584 48.64 -7.22 -19.10
C VAL A 584 49.80 -7.49 -18.14
N TYR A 585 49.79 -8.66 -17.52
CA TYR A 585 50.75 -9.04 -16.49
C TYR A 585 51.19 -10.49 -16.66
N GLU A 586 52.38 -10.79 -16.16
CA GLU A 586 52.95 -12.14 -16.11
C GLU A 586 52.64 -12.77 -14.76
N VAL A 587 52.29 -14.06 -14.76
CA VAL A 587 52.05 -14.80 -13.52
C VAL A 587 53.39 -15.06 -12.81
N GLY A 588 53.52 -14.62 -11.55
CA GLY A 588 54.68 -14.89 -10.70
C GLY A 588 54.30 -15.03 -9.23
N HIS A 589 55.04 -15.87 -8.49
CA HIS A 589 54.81 -16.18 -7.07
C HIS A 589 56.05 -15.83 -6.23
N ARG A 590 55.89 -15.00 -5.19
CA ARG A 590 56.94 -14.71 -4.19
C ARG A 590 56.39 -14.74 -2.78
N LEU A 591 57.14 -15.36 -1.86
CA LEU A 591 56.84 -15.39 -0.43
C LEU A 591 57.75 -14.39 0.29
N ALA A 592 57.18 -13.56 1.17
CA ALA A 592 57.97 -12.67 2.01
C ALA A 592 58.74 -13.48 3.07
N GLU A 593 59.96 -13.06 3.38
CA GLU A 593 60.81 -13.76 4.36
C GLU A 593 60.28 -13.59 5.79
N GLN A 594 59.79 -12.38 6.11
CA GLN A 594 59.29 -11.98 7.44
C GLN A 594 58.24 -10.84 7.37
N PHE A 595 57.42 -10.69 8.42
CA PHE A 595 56.36 -9.68 8.53
C PHE A 595 56.48 -8.74 9.75
N ASP A 596 57.57 -8.86 10.50
CA ASP A 596 57.95 -7.97 11.61
C ASP A 596 59.44 -7.57 11.51
N ASP A 597 59.93 -6.73 12.42
CA ASP A 597 61.32 -6.24 12.45
C ASP A 597 62.28 -7.08 13.30
N VAL A 598 61.90 -8.30 13.71
CA VAL A 598 62.73 -9.15 14.56
C VAL A 598 63.63 -10.02 13.66
N PRO A 599 64.95 -9.88 13.68
CA PRO A 599 65.82 -10.79 12.92
C PRO A 599 65.57 -12.27 13.26
N ALA A 600 65.72 -13.17 12.28
CA ALA A 600 65.43 -14.59 12.47
C ALA A 600 66.21 -15.22 13.65
N ASP A 601 67.43 -14.76 13.92
CA ASP A 601 68.31 -15.18 15.02
C ASP A 601 67.95 -14.56 16.40
N GLU A 602 67.08 -13.55 16.44
CA GLU A 602 66.57 -12.91 17.68
C GLU A 602 65.14 -13.35 18.04
N THR A 603 64.55 -14.29 17.28
CA THR A 603 63.19 -14.77 17.48
C THR A 603 63.01 -15.37 18.88
N GLY A 604 62.05 -14.86 19.64
CA GLY A 604 61.77 -15.31 21.02
C GLY A 604 62.60 -14.61 22.10
N VAL A 605 63.58 -13.78 21.73
CA VAL A 605 64.39 -12.97 22.67
C VAL A 605 64.00 -11.49 22.58
N ARG A 606 63.77 -10.98 21.36
CA ARG A 606 63.31 -9.60 21.13
C ARG A 606 61.83 -9.56 20.78
N MET A 607 61.08 -8.63 21.40
CA MET A 607 59.70 -8.36 21.03
C MET A 607 59.61 -7.50 19.75
N PRO A 608 58.67 -7.80 18.83
CA PRO A 608 58.47 -7.05 17.60
C PRO A 608 57.94 -5.64 17.87
N ARG A 609 58.41 -4.66 17.10
CA ARG A 609 58.07 -3.23 17.23
C ARG A 609 57.50 -2.64 15.95
N VAL A 610 57.82 -3.22 14.80
CA VAL A 610 57.31 -2.80 13.49
C VAL A 610 56.70 -4.01 12.80
N PHE A 611 55.52 -3.83 12.21
CA PHE A 611 54.78 -4.87 11.51
C PHE A 611 54.45 -4.41 10.10
N ILE A 612 54.53 -5.33 9.15
CA ILE A 612 54.00 -5.13 7.80
C ILE A 612 52.58 -5.67 7.81
N LEU A 613 51.60 -4.86 7.37
CA LEU A 613 50.17 -5.20 7.24
C LEU A 613 49.77 -5.28 5.76
N GLY A 614 48.82 -6.15 5.40
CA GLY A 614 48.21 -6.18 4.05
C GLY A 614 48.24 -7.57 3.41
N ASP A 615 48.40 -7.64 2.08
CA ASP A 615 48.44 -8.94 1.40
C ASP A 615 49.67 -9.75 1.84
N ALA A 616 49.42 -11.01 2.24
CA ALA A 616 50.47 -11.89 2.77
C ALA A 616 51.46 -12.36 1.69
N CYS A 617 51.05 -12.34 0.42
CA CYS A 617 51.92 -12.56 -0.74
C CYS A 617 51.37 -11.82 -1.96
N HIS A 618 52.23 -11.53 -2.93
CA HIS A 618 51.82 -10.96 -4.22
C HIS A 618 51.77 -12.07 -5.27
N THR A 619 50.60 -12.29 -5.88
CA THR A 619 50.47 -13.24 -7.00
C THR A 619 49.63 -12.65 -8.14
N HIS A 620 50.05 -12.93 -9.38
CA HIS A 620 49.51 -12.36 -10.62
C HIS A 620 48.85 -13.41 -11.51
N SER A 621 48.03 -14.32 -10.98
CA SER A 621 47.27 -15.26 -11.83
C SER A 621 46.00 -14.62 -12.40
N ALA A 622 45.28 -15.32 -13.29
CA ALA A 622 43.89 -15.02 -13.61
C ALA A 622 42.99 -15.31 -12.39
N LYS A 623 43.20 -14.59 -11.29
CA LYS A 623 42.32 -14.60 -10.13
C LYS A 623 41.01 -13.99 -10.59
N GLY A 624 39.97 -14.79 -10.62
CA GLY A 624 38.61 -14.38 -10.96
C GLY A 624 37.99 -13.43 -9.95
N GLY A 625 38.64 -12.29 -9.65
CA GLY A 625 38.35 -11.51 -8.45
C GLY A 625 38.59 -12.31 -7.17
N GLN A 626 39.31 -13.44 -7.22
CA GLN A 626 39.64 -14.33 -6.10
C GLN A 626 40.72 -13.75 -5.18
N GLY A 627 40.83 -12.42 -5.10
CA GLY A 627 41.57 -11.80 -4.01
C GLY A 627 40.84 -12.19 -2.74
N MET A 628 41.28 -13.26 -2.08
CA MET A 628 40.99 -13.43 -0.67
C MET A 628 41.36 -12.08 -0.06
N ASN A 629 40.40 -11.38 0.53
CA ASN A 629 40.66 -10.18 1.32
C ASN A 629 41.40 -10.57 2.61
N VAL A 630 42.53 -11.28 2.47
CA VAL A 630 43.42 -11.62 3.58
C VAL A 630 43.96 -10.35 4.19
N SER A 631 44.09 -9.25 3.45
CA SER A 631 44.42 -7.94 3.99
C SER A 631 43.44 -7.45 5.07
N LEU A 632 42.13 -7.70 4.89
CA LEU A 632 41.14 -7.39 5.93
C LEU A 632 41.27 -8.35 7.13
N GLN A 633 41.41 -9.65 6.87
CA GLN A 633 41.57 -10.65 7.93
C GLN A 633 42.84 -10.41 8.76
N ASP A 634 43.93 -10.04 8.09
CA ASP A 634 45.22 -9.69 8.64
C ASP A 634 45.16 -8.39 9.45
N GLY A 635 44.43 -7.39 8.95
CA GLY A 635 44.14 -6.15 9.67
C GLY A 635 43.42 -6.41 10.99
N PHE A 636 42.44 -7.31 10.99
CA PHE A 636 41.76 -7.73 12.21
C PHE A 636 42.71 -8.47 13.15
N ASN A 637 43.46 -9.46 12.65
CA ASN A 637 44.39 -10.28 13.43
C ASN A 637 45.44 -9.42 14.17
N LEU A 638 46.11 -8.50 13.47
CA LEU A 638 47.08 -7.61 14.10
C LEU A 638 46.39 -6.60 15.03
N GLY A 639 45.27 -6.04 14.60
CA GLY A 639 44.56 -4.98 15.31
C GLY A 639 44.11 -5.37 16.72
N TRP A 640 43.48 -6.54 16.88
CA TRP A 640 43.02 -6.97 18.22
C TRP A 640 44.21 -7.31 19.14
N LYS A 641 45.30 -7.87 18.61
CA LYS A 641 46.51 -8.20 19.39
C LYS A 641 47.18 -6.94 19.92
N LEU A 642 47.35 -5.93 19.07
CA LEU A 642 47.88 -4.63 19.48
C LEU A 642 46.98 -3.99 20.55
N ALA A 643 45.66 -3.99 20.33
CA ALA A 643 44.72 -3.46 21.30
C ALA A 643 44.79 -4.19 22.65
N HIS A 644 44.87 -5.53 22.64
CA HIS A 644 44.99 -6.32 23.87
C HIS A 644 46.27 -6.05 24.62
N VAL A 645 47.41 -5.91 23.95
CA VAL A 645 48.68 -5.59 24.62
C VAL A 645 48.68 -4.16 25.16
N LEU A 646 48.21 -3.19 24.38
CA LEU A 646 48.18 -1.78 24.78
C LEU A 646 47.19 -1.49 25.92
N ASP A 647 46.06 -2.20 25.96
CA ASP A 647 45.06 -2.11 27.04
C ASP A 647 45.46 -2.94 28.28
N GLY A 648 46.60 -3.66 28.26
CA GLY A 648 47.04 -4.53 29.34
C GLY A 648 46.22 -5.81 29.50
N ARG A 649 45.52 -6.24 28.44
CA ARG A 649 44.71 -7.47 28.40
C ARG A 649 45.51 -8.74 28.08
N ALA A 650 46.67 -8.59 27.47
CA ALA A 650 47.54 -9.70 27.14
C ALA A 650 49.01 -9.28 27.27
N SER A 651 49.89 -10.27 27.49
CA SER A 651 51.34 -10.09 27.47
C SER A 651 51.84 -9.65 26.08
N GLU A 652 52.93 -8.87 26.03
CA GLU A 652 53.63 -8.49 24.78
C GLU A 652 54.01 -9.71 23.91
N THR A 653 54.18 -10.88 24.54
CA THR A 653 54.44 -12.16 23.87
C THR A 653 53.35 -12.53 22.85
N LEU A 654 52.12 -12.03 22.98
CA LEU A 654 51.05 -12.20 22.01
C LEU A 654 51.45 -11.70 20.61
N LEU A 655 52.22 -10.61 20.53
CA LEU A 655 52.64 -10.01 19.26
C LEU A 655 53.62 -10.90 18.48
N THR A 656 54.36 -11.78 19.17
CA THR A 656 55.31 -12.71 18.53
C THR A 656 54.63 -13.76 17.64
N THR A 657 53.33 -13.98 17.83
CA THR A 657 52.55 -14.97 17.05
C THR A 657 52.27 -14.51 15.62
N TYR A 658 52.30 -13.20 15.35
CA TYR A 658 51.76 -12.60 14.13
C TYR A 658 52.48 -13.06 12.84
N SER A 659 53.81 -13.02 12.84
CA SER A 659 54.60 -13.33 11.63
C SER A 659 54.52 -14.80 11.24
N ALA A 660 54.51 -15.71 12.21
CA ALA A 660 54.36 -17.15 11.96
C ALA A 660 52.98 -17.49 11.36
N GLU A 661 51.92 -16.91 11.92
CA GLU A 661 50.55 -17.04 11.42
C GLU A 661 50.41 -16.55 9.98
N ARG A 662 50.97 -15.37 9.68
CA ARG A 662 50.87 -14.76 8.36
C ARG A 662 51.68 -15.50 7.29
N LYS A 663 52.85 -16.04 7.65
CA LYS A 663 53.69 -16.82 6.73
C LYS A 663 53.02 -18.11 6.27
N ALA A 664 52.29 -18.78 7.16
CA ALA A 664 51.51 -19.96 6.82
C ALA A 664 50.39 -19.63 5.81
N ILE A 665 49.66 -18.52 6.02
CA ILE A 665 48.60 -18.05 5.10
C ILE A 665 49.18 -17.72 3.72
N ALA A 666 50.30 -17.00 3.69
CA ALA A 666 50.97 -16.62 2.45
C ALA A 666 51.41 -17.85 1.64
N LYS A 667 51.92 -18.89 2.30
CA LYS A 667 52.30 -20.14 1.65
C LYS A 667 51.08 -20.86 1.05
N ASN A 668 50.01 -21.01 1.82
CA ASN A 668 48.78 -21.67 1.36
C ASN A 668 48.15 -20.96 0.15
N LEU A 669 48.22 -19.62 0.13
CA LEU A 669 47.81 -18.80 -1.01
C LEU A 669 48.64 -19.08 -2.27
N ILE A 670 49.95 -19.16 -2.14
CA ILE A 670 50.84 -19.46 -3.28
C ILE A 670 50.59 -20.87 -3.80
N ASP A 671 50.43 -21.85 -2.92
CA ASP A 671 50.19 -23.25 -3.30
C ASP A 671 48.85 -23.39 -4.05
N PHE A 672 47.80 -22.73 -3.58
CA PHE A 672 46.51 -22.67 -4.28
C PHE A 672 46.64 -22.00 -5.66
N ASP A 673 47.30 -20.85 -5.72
CA ASP A 673 47.43 -20.06 -6.95
C ASP A 673 48.22 -20.81 -8.03
N LYS A 674 49.23 -21.58 -7.62
CA LYS A 674 49.98 -22.48 -8.50
C LYS A 674 49.09 -23.57 -9.09
N ALA A 675 48.27 -24.23 -8.26
CA ALA A 675 47.35 -25.26 -8.71
C ALA A 675 46.29 -24.69 -9.67
N TRP A 676 45.67 -23.56 -9.32
CA TRP A 676 44.67 -22.88 -10.17
C TRP A 676 45.24 -22.41 -11.51
N SER A 677 46.41 -21.76 -11.51
CA SER A 677 47.05 -21.27 -12.74
C SER A 677 47.41 -22.42 -13.68
N SER A 678 47.90 -23.54 -13.12
CA SER A 678 48.21 -24.73 -13.89
C SER A 678 46.97 -25.35 -14.52
N MET A 679 45.83 -25.34 -13.82
CA MET A 679 44.56 -25.83 -14.37
C MET A 679 44.01 -24.92 -15.45
N MET A 680 44.05 -23.59 -15.27
CA MET A 680 43.57 -22.63 -16.26
C MET A 680 44.42 -22.58 -17.53
N ALA A 681 45.69 -23.00 -17.48
CA ALA A 681 46.57 -23.07 -18.64
C ALA A 681 46.34 -24.34 -19.51
N ARG A 682 45.65 -25.36 -19.00
CA ARG A 682 45.36 -26.60 -19.74
C ARG A 682 44.34 -26.34 -20.85
N LYS A 683 44.57 -26.95 -22.02
CA LYS A 683 43.61 -26.92 -23.13
C LYS A 683 42.43 -27.84 -22.83
N ALA A 684 41.27 -27.55 -23.41
CA ALA A 684 40.04 -28.33 -23.18
C ALA A 684 40.19 -29.85 -23.40
N GLY A 685 41.06 -30.29 -24.33
CA GLY A 685 41.35 -31.70 -24.61
C GLY A 685 42.39 -32.36 -23.69
N GLU A 686 43.00 -31.61 -22.77
CA GLU A 686 44.00 -32.11 -21.81
C GLU A 686 43.38 -32.49 -20.46
N PHE A 687 42.08 -32.25 -20.26
CA PHE A 687 41.32 -32.69 -19.09
C PHE A 687 40.86 -34.14 -19.26
N ALA A 688 40.98 -34.94 -18.19
CA ALA A 688 40.54 -36.34 -18.21
C ALA A 688 39.00 -36.45 -18.14
N ASP A 689 38.37 -35.46 -17.49
CA ASP A 689 36.92 -35.30 -17.36
C ASP A 689 36.56 -33.82 -17.50
N ALA A 690 35.47 -33.51 -18.22
CA ALA A 690 34.92 -32.17 -18.32
C ALA A 690 34.44 -31.60 -16.96
N ALA A 691 34.18 -32.46 -15.97
CA ALA A 691 33.82 -32.08 -14.60
C ALA A 691 35.03 -31.67 -13.73
N GLU A 692 36.27 -31.98 -14.14
CA GLU A 692 37.48 -31.77 -13.34
C GLU A 692 37.67 -30.30 -12.90
N LEU A 693 37.49 -29.36 -13.83
CA LEU A 693 37.61 -27.93 -13.54
C LEU A 693 36.41 -27.38 -12.72
N PRO A 694 35.13 -27.68 -13.05
CA PRO A 694 33.99 -27.33 -12.20
C PRO A 694 34.07 -27.88 -10.77
N GLU A 695 34.50 -29.12 -10.57
CA GLU A 695 34.62 -29.73 -9.25
C GLU A 695 35.77 -29.15 -8.44
N TYR A 696 36.93 -28.91 -9.08
CA TYR A 696 38.02 -28.16 -8.45
C TYR A 696 37.57 -26.74 -8.07
N PHE A 697 36.81 -26.08 -8.94
CA PHE A 697 36.26 -24.78 -8.66
C PHE A 697 35.31 -24.83 -7.45
N LYS A 698 34.43 -25.82 -7.33
CA LYS A 698 33.55 -25.98 -6.15
C LYS A 698 34.32 -26.30 -4.87
N SER A 699 35.25 -27.25 -4.91
CA SER A 699 36.05 -27.68 -3.75
C SER A 699 36.98 -26.61 -3.19
N THR A 700 37.18 -25.51 -3.91
CA THR A 700 38.02 -24.37 -3.49
C THR A 700 37.20 -23.19 -2.98
N GLU A 701 35.87 -23.33 -2.86
CA GLU A 701 34.96 -22.29 -2.38
C GLU A 701 35.32 -21.78 -0.99
N GLU A 702 35.53 -22.67 -0.02
CA GLU A 702 35.91 -22.30 1.36
C GLU A 702 37.23 -21.54 1.42
N PHE A 703 38.14 -21.79 0.47
CA PHE A 703 39.38 -21.03 0.36
C PHE A 703 39.09 -19.61 -0.13
N ARG A 704 38.28 -19.46 -1.18
CA ARG A 704 37.91 -18.15 -1.74
C ARG A 704 37.11 -17.27 -0.77
N THR A 705 36.25 -17.89 0.04
CA THR A 705 35.47 -17.18 1.08
C THR A 705 36.29 -16.94 2.36
N GLY A 706 37.53 -17.43 2.42
CA GLY A 706 38.47 -17.20 3.52
C GLY A 706 38.19 -18.02 4.77
N PHE A 707 37.48 -19.15 4.64
CA PHE A 707 37.14 -20.09 5.72
C PHE A 707 38.10 -21.27 5.82
N ARG A 708 38.82 -21.61 4.74
CA ARG A 708 39.76 -22.75 4.71
C ARG A 708 41.11 -22.46 5.39
N THR A 709 41.43 -21.19 5.65
CA THR A 709 42.64 -20.81 6.41
C THR A 709 42.61 -21.47 7.77
N ARG A 710 43.67 -22.24 8.09
CA ARG A 710 43.82 -22.91 9.39
C ARG A 710 45.13 -22.48 10.04
N TYR A 711 45.04 -21.99 11.27
CA TYR A 711 46.18 -21.75 12.13
C TYR A 711 46.57 -23.03 12.87
N GLU A 712 47.88 -23.27 12.95
CA GLU A 712 48.44 -24.37 13.73
C GLU A 712 48.42 -24.05 15.24
N PRO A 713 48.51 -25.06 16.12
CA PRO A 713 48.57 -24.87 17.56
C PRO A 713 49.67 -23.87 17.97
N SER A 714 49.31 -22.92 18.83
CA SER A 714 50.14 -21.80 19.25
C SER A 714 49.67 -21.25 20.60
N LEU A 715 50.20 -20.09 21.01
CA LEU A 715 49.75 -19.38 22.21
C LEU A 715 48.22 -19.16 22.24
N ILE A 716 47.63 -18.94 21.06
CA ILE A 716 46.23 -18.49 20.91
C ILE A 716 45.36 -19.49 20.13
N VAL A 717 45.89 -20.69 19.89
CA VAL A 717 45.20 -21.82 19.24
C VAL A 717 45.58 -23.10 19.99
N GLY A 718 44.62 -23.71 20.66
CA GLY A 718 44.81 -24.94 21.42
C GLY A 718 45.05 -26.17 20.53
N PRO A 719 45.46 -27.30 21.11
CA PRO A 719 45.55 -28.56 20.39
C PRO A 719 44.14 -29.09 20.03
N PRO A 720 43.97 -29.79 18.90
CA PRO A 720 42.68 -30.34 18.47
C PRO A 720 42.29 -31.62 19.23
N THR A 721 42.68 -31.76 20.50
CA THR A 721 42.50 -32.99 21.32
C THR A 721 41.04 -33.41 21.43
N TYR A 722 40.12 -32.44 21.55
CA TYR A 722 38.69 -32.67 21.71
C TYR A 722 37.87 -32.29 20.47
N GLN A 723 38.49 -32.33 19.27
CA GLN A 723 37.83 -31.92 18.03
C GLN A 723 36.53 -32.70 17.74
N ASP A 724 36.46 -33.96 18.18
CA ASP A 724 35.29 -34.82 18.02
C ASP A 724 34.03 -34.30 18.73
N CYS A 725 34.19 -33.44 19.75
CA CYS A 725 33.06 -32.79 20.43
C CYS A 725 32.32 -31.79 19.52
N ALA A 726 32.95 -31.27 18.47
CA ALA A 726 32.34 -30.33 17.53
C ALA A 726 33.06 -30.33 16.18
N LYS A 727 32.80 -31.34 15.34
CA LYS A 727 33.53 -31.57 14.07
C LYS A 727 33.39 -30.43 13.05
N GLY A 728 32.25 -29.74 13.07
CA GLY A 728 31.95 -28.60 12.21
C GLY A 728 32.58 -27.28 12.66
N PHE A 729 33.35 -27.27 13.75
CA PHE A 729 34.16 -26.14 14.20
C PHE A 729 35.64 -26.54 14.33
N PRO A 730 36.37 -26.66 13.21
CA PRO A 730 37.77 -27.09 13.25
C PRO A 730 38.66 -26.07 13.98
N VAL A 731 39.44 -26.53 14.94
CA VAL A 731 40.41 -25.68 15.65
C VAL A 731 41.41 -25.09 14.67
N GLY A 732 41.60 -23.77 14.77
CA GLY A 732 42.43 -22.96 13.90
C GLY A 732 41.71 -22.40 12.67
N GLN A 733 40.47 -22.82 12.37
CA GLN A 733 39.68 -22.28 11.24
C GLN A 733 38.67 -21.23 11.68
N ARG A 734 38.10 -20.50 10.71
CA ARG A 734 37.10 -19.47 10.97
C ARG A 734 35.80 -20.09 11.51
N PHE A 735 35.19 -19.45 12.50
CA PHE A 735 33.91 -19.88 13.06
C PHE A 735 32.81 -19.85 11.99
N ALA A 736 32.31 -21.02 11.61
CA ALA A 736 31.28 -21.18 10.60
C ALA A 736 29.88 -21.03 11.23
N SER A 737 29.29 -19.83 11.13
CA SER A 737 27.97 -19.55 11.72
C SER A 737 26.90 -20.53 11.25
N ALA A 738 25.95 -20.87 12.11
CA ALA A 738 24.75 -21.63 11.79
C ALA A 738 23.51 -20.94 12.40
N ARG A 739 22.33 -21.32 11.93
CA ARG A 739 21.08 -20.74 12.42
C ARG A 739 20.73 -21.32 13.79
N VAL A 740 20.25 -20.45 14.65
CA VAL A 740 19.73 -20.75 15.98
C VAL A 740 18.52 -19.84 16.25
N ARG A 741 17.66 -20.22 17.19
CA ARG A 741 16.57 -19.34 17.61
C ARG A 741 17.01 -18.55 18.84
N ARG A 742 16.99 -17.22 18.77
CA ARG A 742 17.16 -16.40 19.97
C ARG A 742 15.91 -16.53 20.84
N VAL A 743 16.07 -16.95 22.09
CA VAL A 743 14.93 -17.31 22.94
C VAL A 743 14.09 -16.08 23.31
N ALA A 744 14.74 -14.93 23.54
CA ALA A 744 14.08 -13.72 24.03
C ALA A 744 13.02 -13.13 23.09
N ASP A 745 13.14 -13.34 21.78
CA ASP A 745 12.24 -12.75 20.77
C ASP A 745 11.86 -13.72 19.64
N THR A 746 12.21 -15.00 19.77
CA THR A 746 11.92 -16.08 18.80
C THR A 746 12.55 -15.90 17.41
N ASN A 747 13.46 -14.94 17.26
CA ASN A 747 14.02 -14.61 15.95
C ASN A 747 15.04 -15.68 15.49
N PRO A 748 14.89 -16.28 14.29
CA PRO A 748 15.92 -17.12 13.70
C PRO A 748 17.12 -16.27 13.28
N VAL A 749 18.27 -16.49 13.92
CA VAL A 749 19.49 -15.71 13.68
C VAL A 749 20.68 -16.61 13.39
N HIS A 750 21.69 -16.08 12.70
CA HIS A 750 22.96 -16.75 12.52
C HIS A 750 23.89 -16.39 13.69
N LEU A 751 24.28 -17.39 14.50
CA LEU A 751 25.01 -17.19 15.76
C LEU A 751 26.30 -16.36 15.64
N GLY A 752 27.06 -16.55 14.55
CA GLY A 752 28.29 -15.81 14.26
C GLY A 752 28.06 -14.41 13.67
N HIS A 753 26.87 -14.09 13.15
CA HIS A 753 26.56 -12.74 12.63
C HIS A 753 26.40 -11.71 13.75
N HIS A 754 26.25 -12.16 15.01
CA HIS A 754 26.25 -11.30 16.19
C HIS A 754 27.67 -10.94 16.66
N ALA A 755 28.72 -11.42 16.00
CA ALA A 755 30.09 -11.06 16.32
C ALA A 755 30.41 -9.64 15.80
N THR A 756 30.71 -8.74 16.72
CA THR A 756 31.17 -7.37 16.45
C THR A 756 32.69 -7.26 16.56
N ALA A 757 33.31 -6.31 15.87
CA ALA A 757 34.75 -6.06 15.95
C ALA A 757 35.13 -5.32 17.24
N ASP A 758 34.90 -5.94 18.41
CA ASP A 758 34.97 -5.32 19.74
C ASP A 758 36.13 -5.85 20.61
N GLY A 759 36.99 -6.70 20.04
CA GLY A 759 38.15 -7.26 20.75
C GLY A 759 37.82 -8.37 21.76
N ARG A 760 36.56 -8.75 21.99
CA ARG A 760 36.22 -9.76 23.01
C ARG A 760 36.54 -11.18 22.56
N TRP A 761 36.88 -12.05 23.51
CA TRP A 761 36.89 -13.49 23.28
C TRP A 761 35.46 -14.02 23.30
N ARG A 762 35.12 -14.88 22.34
CA ARG A 762 33.77 -15.48 22.28
C ARG A 762 33.85 -16.88 22.87
N ILE A 763 32.90 -17.18 23.74
CA ILE A 763 32.75 -18.52 24.32
C ILE A 763 31.32 -18.97 24.00
N TYR A 764 31.19 -19.80 22.97
CA TYR A 764 29.93 -20.41 22.61
C TYR A 764 29.79 -21.74 23.34
N VAL A 765 28.81 -21.81 24.24
CA VAL A 765 28.50 -23.00 25.03
C VAL A 765 27.28 -23.68 24.43
N PHE A 766 27.44 -24.94 24.05
CA PHE A 766 26.38 -25.81 23.58
C PHE A 766 25.99 -26.74 24.72
N ALA A 767 24.73 -26.64 25.17
CA ALA A 767 24.23 -27.36 26.34
C ALA A 767 24.27 -28.88 26.13
N ASP A 768 24.40 -29.63 27.23
CA ASP A 768 24.08 -31.06 27.28
C ASP A 768 22.56 -31.30 27.27
N ARG A 769 22.15 -32.57 27.36
CA ARG A 769 20.75 -32.99 27.15
C ARG A 769 19.72 -32.47 28.17
N PRO A 770 20.03 -32.27 29.46
CA PRO A 770 19.04 -31.79 30.42
C PRO A 770 18.45 -30.43 30.02
N ALA A 771 17.23 -30.17 30.48
CA ALA A 771 16.55 -28.88 30.24
C ALA A 771 17.14 -27.77 31.14
N PRO A 772 16.95 -26.48 30.80
CA PRO A 772 17.28 -25.39 31.72
C PRO A 772 16.64 -25.61 33.10
N GLY A 773 17.37 -25.32 34.17
CA GLY A 773 16.92 -25.55 35.55
C GLY A 773 17.19 -26.95 36.11
N GLU A 774 17.56 -27.93 35.27
CA GLU A 774 17.97 -29.27 35.71
C GLU A 774 19.48 -29.35 35.98
N ALA A 775 19.88 -30.21 36.93
CA ALA A 775 21.29 -30.48 37.20
C ALA A 775 21.96 -31.13 35.97
N SER A 776 23.03 -30.51 35.49
CA SER A 776 23.67 -30.82 34.20
C SER A 776 25.15 -30.41 34.18
N ALA A 777 25.90 -30.91 33.20
CA ALA A 777 27.28 -30.47 33.00
C ALA A 777 27.34 -28.97 32.64
N LEU A 778 26.30 -28.44 31.97
CA LEU A 778 26.16 -27.01 31.72
C LEU A 778 26.03 -26.20 33.01
N THR A 779 25.21 -26.65 33.96
CA THR A 779 25.04 -25.93 35.25
C THR A 779 26.31 -25.97 36.08
N ASP A 780 27.04 -27.08 36.06
CA ASP A 780 28.33 -27.21 36.77
C ASP A 780 29.39 -26.27 36.17
N LEU A 781 29.46 -26.18 34.84
CA LEU A 781 30.33 -25.24 34.14
C LEU A 781 29.96 -23.79 34.46
N ALA A 782 28.67 -23.45 34.47
CA ALA A 782 28.19 -22.09 34.78
C ALA A 782 28.48 -21.69 36.22
N GLN A 783 28.34 -22.62 37.17
CA GLN A 783 28.74 -22.41 38.56
C GLN A 783 30.26 -22.21 38.67
N TRP A 784 31.05 -23.08 38.05
CA TRP A 784 32.51 -22.95 38.06
C TRP A 784 32.98 -21.62 37.48
N LEU A 785 32.41 -21.18 36.35
CA LEU A 785 32.74 -19.90 35.71
C LEU A 785 32.52 -18.68 36.61
N THR A 786 31.57 -18.76 37.56
CA THR A 786 31.19 -17.65 38.43
C THR A 786 31.81 -17.71 39.81
N SER A 787 32.09 -18.91 40.34
CA SER A 787 32.54 -19.09 41.73
C SER A 787 34.00 -19.54 41.88
N SER A 788 34.65 -20.05 40.83
CA SER A 788 36.03 -20.56 40.93
C SER A 788 37.06 -19.43 40.74
N PRO A 789 38.11 -19.35 41.59
CA PRO A 789 39.22 -18.42 41.36
C PRO A 789 40.07 -18.79 40.14
N ASP A 790 39.97 -20.03 39.65
CA ASP A 790 40.70 -20.50 38.49
C ASP A 790 40.00 -20.16 37.17
N ALA A 791 38.73 -19.77 37.22
CA ALA A 791 37.95 -19.42 36.04
C ALA A 791 38.50 -18.16 35.34
N PRO A 792 38.45 -18.10 34.00
CA PRO A 792 38.95 -16.94 33.26
C PRO A 792 38.21 -15.64 33.63
N LEU A 793 36.95 -15.73 34.08
CA LEU A 793 36.16 -14.55 34.49
C LEU A 793 36.66 -13.95 35.82
N ALA A 794 37.33 -14.73 36.68
CA ALA A 794 37.85 -14.30 37.98
C ALA A 794 39.27 -13.72 37.91
N LYS A 795 39.98 -13.89 36.78
CA LYS A 795 41.37 -13.45 36.58
C LYS A 795 41.48 -12.12 35.82
N LEU A 796 40.40 -11.34 35.80
CA LEU A 796 40.36 -10.04 35.14
C LEU A 796 41.02 -8.95 36.02
N PRO A 797 41.64 -7.92 35.42
CA PRO A 797 42.16 -6.78 36.18
C PRO A 797 41.09 -6.08 37.04
N GLU A 798 41.51 -5.47 38.14
CA GLU A 798 40.61 -4.77 39.05
C GLU A 798 39.81 -3.67 38.33
N GLY A 799 38.48 -3.67 38.49
CA GLY A 799 37.57 -2.70 37.87
C GLY A 799 37.08 -3.05 36.46
N VAL A 800 37.53 -4.16 35.86
CA VAL A 800 37.07 -4.63 34.55
C VAL A 800 35.90 -5.61 34.71
N ARG A 801 34.83 -5.43 33.93
CA ARG A 801 33.70 -6.37 33.94
C ARG A 801 33.96 -7.56 33.01
N PRO A 802 33.50 -8.77 33.35
CA PRO A 802 33.61 -9.94 32.46
C PRO A 802 33.12 -9.70 31.03
N ASP A 803 32.04 -8.94 30.86
CA ASP A 803 31.45 -8.64 29.55
C ASP A 803 32.27 -7.73 28.65
N ASP A 804 33.27 -7.02 29.20
CA ASP A 804 34.18 -6.17 28.43
C ASP A 804 35.31 -6.99 27.78
N TRP A 805 35.45 -8.26 28.17
CA TRP A 805 36.49 -9.19 27.70
C TRP A 805 35.94 -10.44 27.04
N PHE A 806 34.80 -10.94 27.52
CA PHE A 806 34.19 -12.17 27.03
C PHE A 806 32.76 -11.94 26.56
N ASP A 807 32.40 -12.64 25.48
CA ASP A 807 31.03 -12.75 24.96
C ASP A 807 30.59 -14.21 25.11
N LEU A 808 29.92 -14.50 26.22
CA LEU A 808 29.43 -15.83 26.58
C LEU A 808 28.01 -16.02 26.07
N LYS A 809 27.80 -17.05 25.24
CA LYS A 809 26.49 -17.40 24.69
C LYS A 809 26.20 -18.86 24.95
N VAL A 810 24.94 -19.18 25.23
CA VAL A 810 24.48 -20.56 25.39
C VAL A 810 23.49 -20.92 24.29
N THR A 811 23.59 -22.13 23.76
CA THR A 811 22.61 -22.74 22.85
C THR A 811 22.10 -24.05 23.42
N TYR A 812 20.81 -24.10 23.74
CA TYR A 812 20.12 -25.27 24.24
C TYR A 812 19.69 -26.22 23.12
N GLN A 813 19.62 -27.51 23.42
CA GLN A 813 19.19 -28.56 22.50
C GLN A 813 17.67 -28.64 22.35
N GLN A 814 16.94 -28.05 23.28
CA GLN A 814 15.49 -27.98 23.26
C GLN A 814 15.02 -26.87 22.30
N ASP A 815 13.80 -27.00 21.80
CA ASP A 815 13.13 -25.91 21.09
C ASP A 815 12.91 -24.71 22.04
N HIS A 816 12.81 -23.51 21.48
CA HIS A 816 12.65 -22.27 22.24
C HIS A 816 11.42 -22.28 23.18
N HIS A 817 10.35 -23.01 22.88
CA HIS A 817 9.20 -23.17 23.78
C HIS A 817 9.51 -23.93 25.06
N ALA A 818 10.61 -24.69 25.10
CA ALA A 818 11.07 -25.47 26.24
C ALA A 818 12.26 -24.82 26.96
N VAL A 819 12.61 -23.57 26.63
CA VAL A 819 13.71 -22.83 27.27
C VAL A 819 13.16 -21.63 28.03
N GLU A 820 12.94 -21.79 29.32
CA GLU A 820 12.53 -20.67 30.18
C GLU A 820 13.72 -19.83 30.62
N LEU A 821 13.68 -18.53 30.31
CA LEU A 821 14.80 -17.63 30.55
C LEU A 821 15.13 -17.45 32.04
N SER A 822 14.17 -17.67 32.95
CA SER A 822 14.44 -17.63 34.41
C SER A 822 15.39 -18.73 34.86
N ASP A 823 15.36 -19.86 34.18
CA ASP A 823 16.03 -21.10 34.59
C ASP A 823 17.42 -21.24 33.96
N VAL A 824 17.76 -20.33 33.04
CA VAL A 824 19.08 -20.21 32.43
C VAL A 824 20.05 -19.55 33.42
N PRO A 825 21.26 -20.12 33.65
CA PRO A 825 22.25 -19.56 34.57
C PRO A 825 22.59 -18.08 34.29
N GLU A 826 22.78 -17.29 35.35
CA GLU A 826 22.98 -15.84 35.25
C GLU A 826 24.23 -15.44 34.44
N VAL A 827 25.25 -16.30 34.39
CA VAL A 827 26.46 -16.06 33.58
C VAL A 827 26.16 -15.91 32.08
N PHE A 828 25.06 -16.48 31.60
CA PHE A 828 24.58 -16.36 30.22
C PHE A 828 23.52 -15.25 30.04
N ARG A 829 23.14 -14.56 31.13
CA ARG A 829 22.22 -13.42 31.13
C ARG A 829 22.81 -12.28 31.97
N PRO A 830 24.01 -11.78 31.62
CA PRO A 830 24.73 -10.87 32.48
C PRO A 830 24.09 -9.48 32.49
N ARG A 831 24.47 -8.66 33.47
CA ARG A 831 24.03 -7.28 33.58
C ARG A 831 24.98 -6.36 32.82
N VAL A 832 24.46 -5.73 31.77
CA VAL A 832 25.23 -4.89 30.83
C VAL A 832 24.87 -3.42 30.91
N GLY A 833 25.78 -2.57 30.42
CA GLY A 833 25.59 -1.13 30.29
C GLY A 833 25.60 -0.36 31.62
N PRO A 834 25.45 0.98 31.57
CA PRO A 834 25.49 1.83 32.76
C PRO A 834 24.27 1.67 33.69
N TYR A 835 23.19 1.05 33.18
CA TYR A 835 21.93 0.85 33.92
C TYR A 835 21.78 -0.57 34.50
N GLY A 836 22.76 -1.46 34.29
CA GLY A 836 22.73 -2.83 34.84
C GLY A 836 21.59 -3.71 34.32
N LEU A 837 21.22 -3.52 33.04
CA LEU A 837 20.13 -4.26 32.39
C LEU A 837 20.55 -5.69 32.10
N VAL A 838 19.64 -6.65 32.26
CA VAL A 838 19.90 -8.07 31.97
C VAL A 838 19.88 -8.30 30.47
N ASP A 839 21.02 -8.73 29.90
CA ASP A 839 21.13 -9.10 28.49
C ASP A 839 20.58 -10.52 28.27
N ARG A 840 19.37 -10.59 27.72
CA ARG A 840 18.69 -11.86 27.41
C ARG A 840 19.00 -12.38 26.00
N GLU A 841 19.71 -11.61 25.18
CA GLU A 841 19.92 -11.94 23.77
C GLU A 841 21.02 -12.98 23.55
N ARG A 842 21.70 -13.41 24.62
CA ARG A 842 22.79 -14.40 24.57
C ARG A 842 22.31 -15.86 24.69
N VAL A 843 21.01 -16.04 24.94
CA VAL A 843 20.38 -17.36 25.09
C VAL A 843 19.72 -17.78 23.78
N HIS A 844 20.12 -18.94 23.29
CA HIS A 844 19.63 -19.51 22.05
C HIS A 844 19.12 -20.94 22.27
N ALA A 845 18.27 -21.38 21.34
CA ALA A 845 17.71 -22.72 21.24
C ALA A 845 17.94 -23.26 19.83
N VAL A 846 17.84 -24.58 19.65
CA VAL A 846 17.85 -25.18 18.31
C VAL A 846 16.63 -24.72 17.50
N ILE A 847 16.77 -24.77 16.19
CA ILE A 847 15.65 -24.72 15.26
C ILE A 847 15.39 -26.18 14.85
N PRO A 848 14.22 -26.78 15.16
CA PRO A 848 13.98 -28.21 14.89
C PRO A 848 14.24 -28.63 13.44
N GLU A 849 13.89 -27.77 12.49
CA GLU A 849 14.11 -27.97 11.04
C GLU A 849 15.54 -27.68 10.56
N ASP A 850 16.39 -27.09 11.40
CA ASP A 850 17.78 -26.69 11.10
C ASP A 850 18.66 -26.82 12.36
N ASP A 851 18.77 -28.06 12.85
CA ASP A 851 19.43 -28.36 14.12
C ASP A 851 20.95 -28.17 14.02
N ILE A 852 21.45 -27.11 14.66
CA ILE A 852 22.87 -26.76 14.70
C ILE A 852 23.75 -27.89 15.25
N PHE A 853 23.28 -28.71 16.19
CA PHE A 853 24.08 -29.82 16.73
C PHE A 853 24.32 -30.88 15.66
N ALA A 854 23.31 -31.20 14.86
CA ALA A 854 23.45 -32.11 13.73
C ALA A 854 24.27 -31.47 12.60
N ALA A 855 23.93 -30.25 12.20
CA ALA A 855 24.54 -29.54 11.07
C ALA A 855 26.04 -29.25 11.28
N ARG A 856 26.47 -29.04 12.53
CA ARG A 856 27.88 -28.78 12.89
C ARG A 856 28.54 -29.95 13.62
N GLY A 857 27.88 -31.10 13.73
CA GLY A 857 28.44 -32.29 14.39
C GLY A 857 28.90 -32.02 15.81
N ILE A 858 28.08 -31.32 16.59
CA ILE A 858 28.31 -30.99 18.01
C ILE A 858 27.81 -32.16 18.86
N SER A 859 28.60 -32.58 19.84
CA SER A 859 28.23 -33.63 20.78
C SER A 859 26.93 -33.25 21.51
N ARG A 860 26.06 -34.25 21.69
CA ARG A 860 24.84 -34.11 22.50
C ARG A 860 25.14 -34.07 23.99
N ASP A 861 26.37 -34.38 24.38
CA ASP A 861 26.86 -34.21 25.75
C ASP A 861 27.40 -32.78 25.98
N GLY A 862 27.22 -31.90 25.00
CA GLY A 862 27.60 -30.49 25.05
C GLY A 862 29.06 -30.23 24.64
N ALA A 863 29.36 -28.96 24.36
CA ALA A 863 30.68 -28.50 23.98
C ALA A 863 30.88 -27.00 24.28
N VAL A 864 32.12 -26.60 24.50
CA VAL A 864 32.57 -25.21 24.59
C VAL A 864 33.45 -24.90 23.37
N ILE A 865 33.08 -23.88 22.61
CA ILE A 865 33.85 -23.39 21.47
C ILE A 865 34.40 -22.01 21.83
N VAL A 866 35.72 -21.95 22.01
CA VAL A 866 36.44 -20.70 22.25
C VAL A 866 36.83 -20.10 20.91
N VAL A 867 36.50 -18.84 20.68
CA VAL A 867 36.72 -18.14 19.41
C VAL A 867 37.46 -16.83 19.67
N ARG A 868 38.54 -16.63 18.94
CA ARG A 868 39.41 -15.44 18.97
C ARG A 868 38.63 -14.18 18.57
N PRO A 869 39.12 -12.98 18.95
CA PRO A 869 38.52 -11.71 18.52
C PRO A 869 38.47 -11.52 16.99
N ASP A 870 39.36 -12.17 16.24
CA ASP A 870 39.35 -12.22 14.77
C ASP A 870 38.50 -13.36 14.18
N GLN A 871 37.65 -13.98 14.99
CA GLN A 871 36.63 -14.97 14.62
C GLN A 871 37.16 -16.37 14.26
N TYR A 872 38.39 -16.71 14.65
CA TYR A 872 38.93 -18.05 14.49
C TYR A 872 38.69 -18.92 15.73
N VAL A 873 38.31 -20.18 15.51
CA VAL A 873 38.14 -21.17 16.57
C VAL A 873 39.50 -21.43 17.20
N ALA A 874 39.64 -21.00 18.46
CA ALA A 874 40.84 -21.13 19.25
C ALA A 874 40.93 -22.48 19.94
N HIS A 875 39.79 -23.00 20.42
CA HIS A 875 39.72 -24.29 21.11
C HIS A 875 38.31 -24.87 21.03
N VAL A 876 38.22 -26.20 20.99
CA VAL A 876 37.01 -26.98 21.26
C VAL A 876 37.26 -27.82 22.51
N LEU A 877 36.32 -27.81 23.45
CA LEU A 877 36.41 -28.51 24.74
C LEU A 877 35.05 -29.15 25.10
N PRO A 878 34.99 -30.27 25.84
CA PRO A 878 33.76 -30.72 26.49
C PRO A 878 33.37 -29.79 27.65
N LEU A 879 32.11 -29.81 28.09
CA LEU A 879 31.62 -28.96 29.19
C LEU A 879 32.38 -29.16 30.52
N THR A 880 32.97 -30.34 30.71
CA THR A 880 33.69 -30.72 31.93
C THR A 880 35.17 -30.33 31.95
N ALA A 881 35.74 -29.87 30.82
CA ALA A 881 37.17 -29.53 30.70
C ALA A 881 37.48 -28.11 31.18
N THR A 882 37.08 -27.80 32.42
CA THR A 882 37.28 -26.48 33.05
C THR A 882 38.76 -26.17 33.29
N GLY A 883 39.57 -27.20 33.59
CA GLY A 883 41.02 -27.07 33.76
C GLY A 883 41.74 -26.64 32.48
N GLU A 884 41.44 -27.28 31.36
CA GLU A 884 41.99 -26.94 30.05
C GLU A 884 41.55 -25.55 29.58
N LEU A 885 40.31 -25.16 29.88
CA LEU A 885 39.81 -23.80 29.61
C LEU A 885 40.59 -22.75 30.41
N ALA A 886 40.83 -23.01 31.70
CA ALA A 886 41.62 -22.13 32.56
C ALA A 886 43.08 -22.04 32.10
N GLU A 887 43.69 -23.17 31.75
CA GLU A 887 45.07 -23.22 31.25
C GLU A 887 45.23 -22.46 29.93
N PHE A 888 44.27 -22.59 29.01
CA PHE A 888 44.29 -21.88 27.73
C PHE A 888 44.35 -20.36 27.93
N PHE A 889 43.48 -19.80 28.77
CA PHE A 889 43.46 -18.35 29.02
C PHE A 889 44.62 -17.85 29.89
N ALA A 890 45.12 -18.67 30.83
CA ALA A 890 46.27 -18.29 31.66
C ALA A 890 47.55 -18.02 30.84
N ARG A 891 47.70 -18.68 29.69
CA ARG A 891 48.82 -18.44 28.76
C ARG A 891 48.81 -17.04 28.15
N LEU A 892 47.66 -16.36 28.10
CA LEU A 892 47.50 -15.05 27.46
C LEU A 892 47.82 -13.88 28.40
N THR A 893 47.56 -14.07 29.69
CA THR A 893 47.55 -12.98 30.67
C THR A 893 48.90 -12.72 31.35
N GLY A 894 49.87 -13.62 31.22
CA GLY A 894 51.29 -13.41 31.58
C GLY A 894 51.57 -13.27 33.07
#